data_AF-A0A642C525-F1
#
_entry.id   AF-A0A642C525-F1
#
_cell.length_a   1.000
_cell.length_b   1.000
_cell.length_c   1.000
_cell.angle_alpha   90.00
_cell.angle_beta   90.00
_cell.angle_gamma   90.00
#
_symmetry.space_group_name_H-M   'P 1'
#
loop_
_entity.id
_entity.type
_entity.pdbx_description
1 polymer ?
#
loop_
_entity_poly.entity_id
_entity_poly.type
_entity_poly.pdbx_seq_one_letter_code
_entity_poly.pdbx_strand_id
1 'polypeptide(L)'
;SNFIPANRNEIVYRLEGFSDEWNHTDRKQTLITYTNLNPGKYTLVIKSDGDGIEEARLLIRVLPPWYETWWAYLIYTICTVSLLWYLIQNYNSRIKLRESLKYEKKHIEDLEALNQSKLRFFTNISHEFRTPLTLIVGQVETLLQVQTFTPNIYHKILGIYKNSLQLRELITELLDFRKQEQGHMKIKVSRHNLVNFLYENYLLFLEYASSKQINFKFNKQSDDIEVWYDQKQMQKVVNNLLSNALKHTKAEDTISINVSQENKYVIIEIKDTGTGIAAAEIDKIFDRFYQTERLDSLNTGAGTGIGLALTKGIIELHHGTIRVESEPGKGSRFIITLKSGNQHFTEEQIIRDNTDTNIQQQPETIVPTVEILPDSEWKEEDNKRIEDAKMLIVEDNESIKQMLAGIFETFYQVTTASDGVEALDIIQKDMPSIILSDVVMPRMSGTELCKQIKTDFNTCHIPVVLLTARTAVEHNIEGLKIGADDYITKPFNTNLLISRCNNLVNSRRLLQEKFSKQPQAFAQMLATNPMDKEMLDRAMAIIEQHLDNTDFNVNIFAREMGMARTNLFTKLKAVTGQTPNDFILSIRLKKGAVMLRNNPELNITEISDRIGFSSSRYFSKCFKEIYHVSPLAYRKGEEKEEEGVAGIEATAFR
;
A
#
# COMPACT_ATOMS: atom_id res chain seq x y z
N SER A 1 -68.33 -19.57 125.32
CA SER A 1 -67.03 -19.05 124.83
C SER A 1 -66.73 -19.67 123.48
N ASN A 2 -67.13 -19.03 122.37
CA ASN A 2 -66.95 -19.63 121.04
C ASN A 2 -66.29 -18.65 120.08
N PHE A 3 -65.01 -18.92 119.83
CA PHE A 3 -64.30 -18.56 118.62
C PHE A 3 -65.17 -18.90 117.39
N ILE A 4 -65.35 -17.95 116.47
CA ILE A 4 -65.89 -18.26 115.15
C ILE A 4 -64.76 -18.96 114.37
N PRO A 5 -64.95 -20.21 113.88
CA PRO A 5 -63.95 -20.90 113.07
C PRO A 5 -63.80 -20.17 111.73
N ALA A 6 -62.57 -19.92 111.31
CA ALA A 6 -62.26 -19.42 109.98
C ALA A 6 -62.71 -20.42 108.89
N ASN A 7 -63.31 -19.88 107.81
CA ASN A 7 -63.53 -20.49 106.49
C ASN A 7 -63.96 -21.97 106.44
N ARG A 8 -65.28 -22.21 106.34
CA ARG A 8 -65.87 -23.53 106.00
C ARG A 8 -66.35 -23.67 104.56
N ASN A 9 -66.30 -22.62 103.76
CA ASN A 9 -66.92 -22.58 102.43
C ASN A 9 -65.87 -22.82 101.34
N GLU A 10 -66.20 -23.64 100.34
CA GLU A 10 -65.33 -23.89 99.18
C GLU A 10 -65.22 -22.63 98.31
N ILE A 11 -64.11 -22.44 97.60
CA ILE A 11 -63.92 -21.29 96.71
C ILE A 11 -64.29 -21.73 95.29
N VAL A 12 -65.12 -20.94 94.62
CA VAL A 12 -65.45 -21.12 93.21
C VAL A 12 -64.90 -19.96 92.39
N TYR A 13 -64.39 -20.27 91.20
CA TYR A 13 -63.79 -19.28 90.31
C TYR A 13 -64.21 -19.51 88.86
N ARG A 14 -64.21 -18.42 88.08
CA ARG A 14 -64.35 -18.48 86.62
C ARG A 14 -63.51 -17.39 85.96
N LEU A 15 -63.16 -17.61 84.70
CA LEU A 15 -62.43 -16.65 83.88
C LEU A 15 -63.34 -16.16 82.75
N GLU A 16 -64.03 -15.06 82.99
CA GLU A 16 -64.89 -14.41 82.00
C GLU A 16 -64.04 -14.01 80.78
N GLY A 17 -64.52 -14.35 79.59
CA GLY A 17 -63.77 -14.21 78.33
C GLY A 17 -63.06 -15.49 77.87
N PHE A 18 -62.93 -16.51 78.73
CA PHE A 18 -62.43 -17.84 78.37
C PHE A 18 -63.52 -18.94 78.53
N SER A 19 -64.24 -18.95 79.66
CA SER A 19 -65.40 -19.83 79.91
C SER A 19 -66.32 -19.23 80.98
N ASP A 20 -67.64 -19.40 80.82
CA ASP A 20 -68.66 -18.90 81.76
C ASP A 20 -68.99 -19.89 82.90
N GLU A 21 -68.41 -21.09 82.87
CA GLU A 21 -68.61 -22.14 83.88
C GLU A 21 -67.82 -21.87 85.17
N TRP A 22 -68.46 -22.11 86.32
CA TRP A 22 -67.84 -22.01 87.64
C TRP A 22 -67.07 -23.30 87.97
N ASN A 23 -65.79 -23.14 88.34
CA ASN A 23 -64.93 -24.23 88.75
C ASN A 23 -64.73 -24.20 90.27
N HIS A 24 -64.72 -25.37 90.92
CA HIS A 24 -64.53 -25.52 92.36
C HIS A 24 -63.06 -25.84 92.68
N THR A 25 -62.49 -25.19 93.69
CA THR A 25 -61.16 -25.56 94.20
C THR A 25 -61.28 -26.63 95.29
N ASP A 26 -60.47 -27.69 95.23
CA ASP A 26 -60.31 -28.61 96.36
C ASP A 26 -59.57 -27.91 97.51
N ARG A 27 -59.81 -28.32 98.77
CA ARG A 27 -59.40 -27.61 100.00
C ARG A 27 -57.89 -27.43 100.19
N LYS A 28 -57.06 -28.08 99.36
CA LYS A 28 -55.59 -27.95 99.36
C LYS A 28 -55.03 -27.26 98.11
N GLN A 29 -55.87 -26.86 97.16
CA GLN A 29 -55.43 -26.30 95.89
C GLN A 29 -55.30 -24.78 95.97
N THR A 30 -54.07 -24.28 95.90
CA THR A 30 -53.74 -22.83 95.92
C THR A 30 -53.39 -22.28 94.54
N LEU A 31 -53.50 -23.10 93.48
CA LEU A 31 -53.09 -22.75 92.12
C LEU A 31 -54.25 -22.94 91.14
N ILE A 32 -54.54 -21.89 90.37
CA ILE A 32 -55.47 -21.89 89.23
C ILE A 32 -54.65 -21.75 87.95
N THR A 33 -54.80 -22.68 87.02
CA THR A 33 -54.02 -22.71 85.77
C THR A 33 -54.93 -22.60 84.56
N TYR A 34 -54.72 -21.59 83.73
CA TYR A 34 -55.30 -21.47 82.38
C TYR A 34 -54.16 -21.44 81.35
N THR A 35 -54.23 -22.33 80.36
CA THR A 35 -53.24 -22.41 79.27
C THR A 35 -53.85 -21.94 77.95
N ASN A 36 -53.01 -21.40 77.06
CA ASN A 36 -53.40 -20.99 75.70
C ASN A 36 -54.50 -19.89 75.65
N LEU A 37 -54.35 -18.87 76.48
CA LEU A 37 -55.21 -17.67 76.41
C LEU A 37 -54.81 -16.83 75.20
N ASN A 38 -55.75 -16.64 74.27
CA ASN A 38 -55.57 -15.74 73.14
C ASN A 38 -55.42 -14.28 73.62
N PRO A 39 -54.82 -13.38 72.82
CA PRO A 39 -54.74 -11.95 73.19
C PRO A 39 -56.14 -11.36 73.41
N GLY A 40 -56.37 -10.76 74.58
CA GLY A 40 -57.71 -10.36 75.00
C GLY A 40 -57.77 -9.79 76.41
N LYS A 41 -58.98 -9.37 76.80
CA LYS A 41 -59.29 -8.98 78.18
C LYS A 41 -60.09 -10.11 78.82
N TYR A 42 -59.59 -10.59 79.94
CA TYR A 42 -60.20 -11.64 80.74
C TYR A 42 -60.46 -11.09 82.14
N THR A 43 -61.55 -11.52 82.78
CA THR A 43 -61.83 -11.15 84.17
C THR A 43 -61.91 -12.42 85.01
N LEU A 44 -60.95 -12.58 85.92
CA LEU A 44 -60.98 -13.66 86.89
C LEU A 44 -61.93 -13.25 88.02
N VAL A 45 -63.01 -14.01 88.19
CA VAL A 45 -63.99 -13.80 89.25
C VAL A 45 -63.88 -14.94 90.24
N ILE A 46 -63.74 -14.61 91.53
CA ILE A 46 -63.62 -15.58 92.62
C ILE A 46 -64.66 -15.25 93.68
N LYS A 47 -65.40 -16.26 94.16
CA LYS A 47 -66.34 -16.13 95.28
C LYS A 47 -66.30 -17.37 96.17
N SER A 48 -66.82 -17.24 97.38
CA SER A 48 -66.97 -18.35 98.31
C SER A 48 -68.36 -18.98 98.18
N ASP A 49 -68.46 -20.31 98.32
CA ASP A 49 -69.68 -21.09 98.15
C ASP A 49 -70.58 -20.98 99.40
N GLY A 50 -71.29 -19.85 99.49
CA GLY A 50 -72.29 -19.56 100.52
C GLY A 50 -73.05 -18.27 100.24
N ASP A 51 -74.32 -18.19 100.66
CA ASP A 51 -75.18 -17.03 100.37
C ASP A 51 -74.70 -15.76 101.09
N GLY A 52 -74.50 -14.68 100.31
CA GLY A 52 -74.27 -13.32 100.81
C GLY A 52 -72.82 -12.82 100.86
N ILE A 53 -71.87 -13.43 100.14
CA ILE A 53 -70.44 -13.03 100.14
C ILE A 53 -70.07 -12.27 98.85
N GLU A 54 -69.29 -11.18 98.97
CA GLU A 54 -68.85 -10.34 97.84
C GLU A 54 -67.88 -11.06 96.88
N GLU A 55 -68.06 -10.85 95.58
CA GLU A 55 -67.20 -11.38 94.52
C GLU A 55 -65.91 -10.55 94.38
N ALA A 56 -64.75 -11.21 94.37
CA ALA A 56 -63.48 -10.57 94.00
C ALA A 56 -63.25 -10.67 92.49
N ARG A 57 -62.89 -9.55 91.85
CA ARG A 57 -62.67 -9.47 90.39
C ARG A 57 -61.26 -8.98 90.08
N LEU A 58 -60.54 -9.72 89.23
CA LEU A 58 -59.21 -9.35 88.73
C LEU A 58 -59.22 -9.27 87.20
N LEU A 59 -58.93 -8.09 86.67
CA LEU A 59 -58.80 -7.87 85.23
C LEU A 59 -57.42 -8.34 84.74
N ILE A 60 -57.40 -9.31 83.84
CA ILE A 60 -56.20 -9.85 83.19
C ILE A 60 -56.22 -9.42 81.72
N ARG A 61 -55.16 -8.72 81.27
CA ARG A 61 -55.01 -8.33 79.87
C ARG A 61 -53.84 -9.10 79.26
N VAL A 62 -54.16 -10.03 78.36
CA VAL A 62 -53.16 -10.75 77.57
C VAL A 62 -52.85 -9.92 76.33
N LEU A 63 -51.61 -9.41 76.23
CA LEU A 63 -51.16 -8.62 75.08
C LEU A 63 -50.80 -9.55 73.91
N PRO A 64 -51.05 -9.13 72.65
CA PRO A 64 -50.66 -9.93 71.50
C PRO A 64 -49.14 -10.08 71.42
N PRO A 65 -48.63 -11.20 70.89
CA PRO A 65 -47.22 -11.35 70.58
C PRO A 65 -46.73 -10.20 69.69
N TRP A 66 -45.49 -9.77 69.88
CA TRP A 66 -44.95 -8.59 69.20
C TRP A 66 -45.03 -8.67 67.66
N TYR A 67 -44.96 -9.88 67.09
CA TYR A 67 -45.02 -10.12 65.64
C TYR A 67 -46.44 -10.05 65.04
N GLU A 68 -47.49 -10.02 65.87
CA GLU A 68 -48.90 -9.82 65.47
C GLU A 68 -49.39 -8.39 65.76
N THR A 69 -48.49 -7.51 66.17
CA THR A 69 -48.84 -6.10 66.36
C THR A 69 -49.00 -5.39 65.02
N TRP A 70 -49.86 -4.36 64.97
CA TRP A 70 -49.99 -3.47 63.81
C TRP A 70 -48.63 -2.91 63.35
N TRP A 71 -47.74 -2.57 64.30
CA TRP A 71 -46.38 -2.10 63.99
C TRP A 71 -45.54 -3.15 63.26
N ALA A 72 -45.68 -4.43 63.58
CA ALA A 72 -45.00 -5.52 62.86
C ALA A 72 -45.49 -5.62 61.41
N TYR A 73 -46.81 -5.55 61.18
CA TYR A 73 -47.38 -5.53 59.83
C TYR A 73 -46.95 -4.31 59.00
N LEU A 74 -46.85 -3.13 59.64
CA LEU A 74 -46.29 -1.94 59.00
C LEU A 74 -44.84 -2.18 58.55
N ILE A 75 -44.01 -2.75 59.43
CA ILE A 75 -42.61 -3.05 59.12
C ILE A 75 -42.51 -4.07 57.97
N TYR A 76 -43.30 -5.15 58.00
CA TYR A 76 -43.32 -6.14 56.91
C TYR A 76 -43.72 -5.52 55.57
N THR A 77 -44.69 -4.61 55.59
CA THR A 77 -45.12 -3.87 54.38
C THR A 77 -44.00 -2.96 53.87
N ILE A 78 -43.31 -2.23 54.76
CA ILE A 78 -42.19 -1.36 54.36
C ILE A 78 -41.03 -2.18 53.80
N CYS A 79 -40.65 -3.29 54.46
CA CYS A 79 -39.57 -4.17 54.01
C CYS A 79 -39.89 -4.79 52.65
N THR A 80 -41.12 -5.27 52.43
CA THR A 80 -41.53 -5.86 51.15
C THR A 80 -41.56 -4.82 50.03
N VAL A 81 -42.12 -3.63 50.27
CA VAL A 81 -42.12 -2.52 49.30
C VAL A 81 -40.68 -2.08 48.98
N SER A 82 -39.81 -1.94 49.99
CA SER A 82 -38.42 -1.56 49.79
C SER A 82 -37.64 -2.61 48.98
N LEU A 83 -37.87 -3.90 49.26
CA LEU A 83 -37.27 -5.00 48.50
C LEU A 83 -37.73 -4.99 47.04
N LEU A 84 -39.03 -4.85 46.79
CA LEU A 84 -39.59 -4.77 45.43
C LEU A 84 -39.05 -3.54 44.69
N TRP A 85 -39.02 -2.39 45.35
CA TRP A 85 -38.46 -1.16 44.78
C TRP A 85 -36.98 -1.34 44.41
N TYR A 86 -36.18 -1.93 45.29
CA TYR A 86 -34.76 -2.22 45.03
C TYR A 86 -34.57 -3.17 43.82
N LEU A 87 -35.37 -4.25 43.73
CA LEU A 87 -35.29 -5.19 42.61
C LEU A 87 -35.66 -4.53 41.29
N ILE A 88 -36.74 -3.73 41.27
CA ILE A 88 -37.18 -2.98 40.08
C ILE A 88 -36.13 -1.96 39.66
N GLN A 89 -35.58 -1.20 40.61
CA GLN A 89 -34.52 -0.23 40.39
C GLN A 89 -33.30 -0.90 39.74
N ASN A 90 -32.85 -2.02 40.29
CA ASN A 90 -31.67 -2.74 39.81
C ASN A 90 -31.90 -3.34 38.41
N TYR A 91 -33.09 -3.91 38.17
CA TYR A 91 -33.48 -4.43 36.86
C TYR A 91 -33.48 -3.33 35.78
N ASN A 92 -34.12 -2.18 36.08
CA ASN A 92 -34.19 -1.05 35.16
C ASN A 92 -32.80 -0.45 34.87
N SER A 93 -31.93 -0.36 35.88
CA SER A 93 -30.54 0.09 35.71
C SER A 93 -29.76 -0.83 34.77
N ARG A 94 -29.93 -2.16 34.88
CA ARG A 94 -29.25 -3.13 34.00
C ARG A 94 -29.72 -3.04 32.56
N ILE A 95 -31.01 -2.80 32.33
CA ILE A 95 -31.55 -2.62 30.97
C ILE A 95 -30.97 -1.35 30.33
N LYS A 96 -31.02 -0.22 31.04
CA LYS A 96 -30.45 1.05 30.54
C LYS A 96 -28.96 0.93 30.21
N LEU A 97 -28.20 0.21 31.04
CA LEU A 97 -26.78 -0.03 30.79
C LEU A 97 -26.55 -0.88 29.53
N ARG A 98 -27.36 -1.93 29.32
CA ARG A 98 -27.27 -2.77 28.11
C ARG A 98 -27.64 -1.99 26.84
N GLU A 99 -28.68 -1.16 26.91
CA GLU A 99 -29.11 -0.34 25.77
C GLU A 99 -28.07 0.73 25.41
N SER A 100 -27.50 1.42 26.40
CA SER A 100 -26.43 2.40 26.16
C SER A 100 -25.18 1.76 25.55
N LEU A 101 -24.74 0.60 26.07
CA LEU A 101 -23.62 -0.14 25.47
C LEU A 101 -23.92 -0.60 24.04
N LYS A 102 -25.15 -1.02 23.75
CA LYS A 102 -25.54 -1.43 22.40
C LYS A 102 -25.58 -0.22 21.44
N TYR A 103 -26.08 0.92 21.92
CA TYR A 103 -26.09 2.17 21.16
C TYR A 103 -24.68 2.65 20.87
N GLU A 104 -23.78 2.63 21.86
CA GLU A 104 -22.39 3.04 21.70
C GLU A 104 -21.65 2.15 20.70
N LYS A 105 -21.79 0.82 20.79
CA LYS A 105 -21.22 -0.11 19.80
C LYS A 105 -21.73 0.17 18.39
N LYS A 106 -23.05 0.32 18.23
CA LYS A 106 -23.64 0.63 16.93
C LYS A 106 -23.17 1.99 16.39
N HIS A 107 -23.03 2.99 17.27
CA HIS A 107 -22.53 4.30 16.89
C HIS A 107 -21.09 4.24 16.38
N ILE A 108 -20.24 3.42 17.03
CA ILE A 108 -18.86 3.17 16.56
C ILE A 108 -18.87 2.45 15.21
N GLU A 109 -19.68 1.40 15.04
CA GLU A 109 -19.83 0.69 13.77
C GLU A 109 -20.33 1.60 12.64
N ASP A 110 -21.33 2.44 12.91
CA ASP A 110 -21.87 3.41 11.95
C ASP A 110 -20.82 4.48 11.58
N LEU A 111 -20.01 4.94 12.54
CA LEU A 111 -18.89 5.85 12.31
C LEU A 111 -17.81 5.20 11.45
N GLU A 112 -17.43 3.96 11.73
CA GLU A 112 -16.47 3.19 10.93
C GLU A 112 -16.99 2.97 9.52
N ALA A 113 -18.25 2.59 9.36
CA ALA A 113 -18.89 2.39 8.05
C ALA A 113 -18.95 3.70 7.25
N LEU A 114 -19.27 4.83 7.90
CA LEU A 114 -19.23 6.15 7.29
C LEU A 114 -17.81 6.51 6.85
N ASN A 115 -16.81 6.24 7.69
CA ASN A 115 -15.41 6.49 7.35
C ASN A 115 -15.01 5.65 6.14
N GLN A 116 -15.26 4.34 6.16
CA GLN A 116 -15.00 3.44 5.02
C GLN A 116 -15.72 3.85 3.74
N SER A 117 -16.97 4.33 3.83
CA SER A 117 -17.73 4.82 2.69
C SER A 117 -17.10 6.10 2.11
N LYS A 118 -16.72 7.05 2.98
CA LYS A 118 -15.96 8.24 2.58
C LYS A 118 -14.67 7.82 1.88
N LEU A 119 -13.94 6.83 2.38
CA LEU A 119 -12.71 6.32 1.77
C LEU A 119 -12.91 5.75 0.36
N ARG A 120 -13.93 4.93 0.16
CA ARG A 120 -14.24 4.35 -1.16
C ARG A 120 -14.62 5.43 -2.17
N PHE A 121 -15.53 6.34 -1.79
CA PHE A 121 -15.93 7.46 -2.63
C PHE A 121 -14.72 8.25 -3.13
N PHE A 122 -13.83 8.55 -2.20
CA PHE A 122 -12.64 9.32 -2.46
C PHE A 122 -11.64 8.58 -3.34
N THR A 123 -11.38 7.29 -3.10
CA THR A 123 -10.50 6.46 -3.93
C THR A 123 -11.02 6.40 -5.35
N ASN A 124 -12.32 6.15 -5.52
CA ASN A 124 -12.98 6.10 -6.81
C ASN A 124 -12.86 7.44 -7.55
N ILE A 125 -13.12 8.56 -6.87
CA ILE A 125 -12.95 9.91 -7.44
C ILE A 125 -11.54 10.16 -7.95
N SER A 126 -10.52 9.74 -7.19
CA SER A 126 -9.12 9.92 -7.61
C SER A 126 -8.81 9.13 -8.89
N HIS A 127 -9.39 7.93 -9.04
CA HIS A 127 -9.30 7.17 -10.29
C HIS A 127 -10.07 7.87 -11.43
N GLU A 128 -11.29 8.32 -11.18
CA GLU A 128 -12.13 9.01 -12.16
C GLU A 128 -11.51 10.33 -12.66
N PHE A 129 -10.73 11.03 -11.83
CA PHE A 129 -9.99 12.22 -12.28
C PHE A 129 -8.66 11.89 -12.98
N ARG A 130 -7.99 10.81 -12.60
CA ARG A 130 -6.70 10.42 -13.18
C ARG A 130 -6.82 9.99 -14.64
N THR A 131 -7.87 9.25 -14.98
CA THR A 131 -8.12 8.77 -16.34
C THR A 131 -8.21 9.90 -17.38
N PRO A 132 -9.14 10.89 -17.26
CA PRO A 132 -9.22 12.00 -18.20
C PRO A 132 -7.95 12.84 -18.19
N LEU A 133 -7.26 12.96 -17.04
CA LEU A 133 -6.01 13.71 -16.98
C LEU A 133 -4.86 13.02 -17.70
N THR A 134 -4.77 11.69 -17.62
CA THR A 134 -3.81 10.89 -18.40
C THR A 134 -4.04 11.11 -19.88
N LEU A 135 -5.30 11.16 -20.31
CA LEU A 135 -5.67 11.43 -21.70
C LEU A 135 -5.27 12.85 -22.16
N ILE A 136 -5.53 13.86 -21.34
CA ILE A 136 -5.15 15.23 -21.68
C ILE A 136 -3.64 15.38 -21.74
N VAL A 137 -2.92 14.89 -20.72
CA VAL A 137 -1.45 14.97 -20.64
C VAL A 137 -0.83 14.22 -21.82
N GLY A 138 -1.24 12.98 -22.09
CA GLY A 138 -0.69 12.18 -23.19
C GLY A 138 -0.94 12.80 -24.57
N GLN A 139 -2.16 13.29 -24.85
CA GLN A 139 -2.43 13.95 -26.14
C GLN A 139 -1.63 15.23 -26.31
N VAL A 140 -1.49 16.01 -25.24
CA VAL A 140 -0.68 17.23 -25.27
C VAL A 140 0.80 16.91 -25.46
N GLU A 141 1.32 15.84 -24.85
CA GLU A 141 2.70 15.37 -25.09
C GLU A 141 2.91 14.95 -26.55
N THR A 142 1.99 14.17 -27.12
CA THR A 142 2.04 13.81 -28.54
C THR A 142 2.00 15.05 -29.43
N LEU A 143 1.18 16.05 -29.12
CA LEU A 143 1.18 17.31 -29.86
C LEU A 143 2.50 18.06 -29.69
N LEU A 144 3.05 18.17 -28.48
CA LEU A 144 4.33 18.86 -28.26
C LEU A 144 5.51 18.22 -29.00
N GLN A 145 5.44 16.91 -29.31
CA GLN A 145 6.45 16.22 -30.13
C GLN A 145 6.37 16.56 -31.62
N VAL A 146 5.19 16.96 -32.12
CA VAL A 146 5.03 17.38 -33.52
C VAL A 146 5.55 18.82 -33.65
N GLN A 147 6.79 18.97 -34.12
CA GLN A 147 7.51 20.26 -34.17
C GLN A 147 6.99 21.27 -35.22
N THR A 148 5.75 21.13 -35.73
CA THR A 148 5.22 21.94 -36.84
C THR A 148 4.32 23.10 -36.40
N PHE A 149 4.20 23.38 -35.10
CA PHE A 149 3.32 24.44 -34.61
C PHE A 149 3.94 25.84 -34.72
N THR A 150 3.10 26.83 -35.02
CA THR A 150 3.47 28.24 -34.86
C THR A 150 3.72 28.55 -33.37
N PRO A 151 4.62 29.49 -33.02
CA PRO A 151 4.97 29.79 -31.63
C PRO A 151 3.76 30.09 -30.73
N ASN A 152 2.73 30.77 -31.26
CA ASN A 152 1.52 31.09 -30.51
C ASN A 152 0.69 29.84 -30.16
N ILE A 153 0.57 28.89 -31.09
CA ILE A 153 -0.14 27.61 -30.84
C ILE A 153 0.68 26.76 -29.87
N TYR A 154 2.00 26.70 -30.05
CA TYR A 154 2.90 26.00 -29.15
C TYR A 154 2.79 26.52 -27.70
N HIS A 155 2.81 27.84 -27.49
CA HIS A 155 2.62 28.43 -26.16
C HIS A 155 1.26 28.11 -25.53
N LYS A 156 0.18 28.04 -26.33
CA LYS A 156 -1.15 27.63 -25.84
C LYS A 156 -1.18 26.16 -25.42
N ILE A 157 -0.59 25.28 -26.22
CA ILE A 157 -0.47 23.85 -25.92
C ILE A 157 0.38 23.64 -24.66
N LEU A 158 1.50 24.35 -24.53
CA LEU A 158 2.34 24.34 -23.34
C LEU A 158 1.58 24.86 -22.11
N GLY A 159 0.71 25.86 -22.28
CA GLY A 159 -0.19 26.34 -21.24
C GLY A 159 -1.15 25.24 -20.76
N ILE A 160 -1.79 24.51 -21.68
CA ILE A 160 -2.67 23.38 -21.35
C ILE A 160 -1.87 22.30 -20.61
N TYR A 161 -0.68 21.94 -21.11
CA TYR A 161 0.21 20.97 -20.47
C TYR A 161 0.50 21.32 -19.00
N LYS A 162 0.94 22.57 -18.75
CA LYS A 162 1.25 23.06 -17.41
C LYS A 162 0.04 22.99 -16.47
N ASN A 163 -1.15 23.38 -16.93
CA ASN A 163 -2.37 23.29 -16.12
C ASN A 163 -2.75 21.83 -15.83
N SER A 164 -2.57 20.91 -16.79
CA SER A 164 -2.79 19.49 -16.57
C SER A 164 -1.81 18.88 -15.58
N LEU A 165 -0.54 19.29 -15.62
CA LEU A 165 0.46 18.88 -14.62
C LEU A 165 0.13 19.42 -13.22
N GLN A 166 -0.33 20.67 -13.12
CA GLN A 166 -0.81 21.23 -11.85
C GLN A 166 -1.99 20.44 -11.31
N LEU A 167 -3.00 20.12 -12.13
CA LEU A 167 -4.14 19.31 -11.69
C LEU A 167 -3.69 17.92 -11.21
N ARG A 168 -2.68 17.33 -11.84
CA ARG A 168 -2.09 16.04 -11.45
C ARG A 168 -1.47 16.11 -10.06
N GLU A 169 -0.73 17.17 -9.80
CA GLU A 169 -0.13 17.43 -8.49
C GLU A 169 -1.21 17.57 -7.42
N LEU A 170 -2.27 18.35 -7.67
CA LEU A 170 -3.37 18.52 -6.71
C LEU A 170 -4.09 17.20 -6.37
N ILE A 171 -4.32 16.34 -7.37
CA ILE A 171 -4.90 15.01 -7.14
C ILE A 171 -3.96 14.15 -6.29
N THR A 172 -2.65 14.28 -6.51
CA THR A 172 -1.63 13.55 -5.76
C THR A 172 -1.55 14.03 -4.31
N GLU A 173 -1.55 15.36 -4.08
CA GLU A 173 -1.61 15.94 -2.73
C GLU A 173 -2.87 15.50 -1.98
N LEU A 174 -4.03 15.47 -2.65
CA LEU A 174 -5.28 14.98 -2.07
C LEU A 174 -5.19 13.51 -1.65
N LEU A 175 -4.48 12.68 -2.41
CA LEU A 175 -4.26 11.27 -2.08
C LEU A 175 -3.27 11.09 -0.91
N ASP A 176 -2.16 11.83 -0.92
CA ASP A 176 -1.17 11.78 0.15
C ASP A 176 -1.78 12.23 1.48
N PHE A 177 -2.60 13.28 1.46
CA PHE A 177 -3.39 13.70 2.62
C PHE A 177 -4.24 12.56 3.21
N ARG A 178 -4.90 11.75 2.37
CA ARG A 178 -5.70 10.61 2.86
C ARG A 178 -4.84 9.52 3.51
N LYS A 179 -3.69 9.21 2.92
CA LYS A 179 -2.75 8.24 3.51
C LYS A 179 -2.31 8.69 4.89
N GLN A 180 -2.09 9.99 5.06
CA GLN A 180 -1.76 10.58 6.36
C GLN A 180 -2.91 10.41 7.37
N GLU A 181 -4.15 10.72 7.01
CA GLU A 181 -5.31 10.53 7.91
C GLU A 181 -5.50 9.09 8.38
N GLN A 182 -5.20 8.12 7.52
CA GLN A 182 -5.34 6.70 7.84
C GLN A 182 -4.16 6.15 8.66
N GLY A 183 -3.13 6.96 8.95
CA GLY A 183 -1.86 6.48 9.51
C GLY A 183 -1.12 5.52 8.58
N HIS A 184 -1.50 5.46 7.30
CA HIS A 184 -0.89 4.61 6.27
C HIS A 184 0.27 5.29 5.54
N MET A 185 0.46 6.60 5.76
CA MET A 185 1.68 7.29 5.34
C MET A 185 2.85 6.79 6.19
N LYS A 186 3.60 5.84 5.63
CA LYS A 186 4.84 5.35 6.22
C LYS A 186 6.00 6.19 5.71
N ILE A 187 6.74 6.78 6.63
CA ILE A 187 8.02 7.43 6.32
C ILE A 187 9.13 6.38 6.34
N LYS A 188 10.13 6.57 5.48
CA LYS A 188 11.36 5.81 5.52
C LYS A 188 12.52 6.77 5.72
N VAL A 189 13.12 6.72 6.90
CA VAL A 189 14.15 7.67 7.32
C VAL A 189 15.53 7.10 7.09
N SER A 190 16.42 7.96 6.63
CA SER A 190 17.85 7.72 6.49
C SER A 190 18.61 8.94 7.01
N ARG A 191 19.90 8.75 7.29
CA ARG A 191 20.76 9.82 7.80
C ARG A 191 21.19 10.73 6.65
N HIS A 192 20.86 12.01 6.75
CA HIS A 192 21.22 13.00 5.73
C HIS A 192 21.76 14.28 6.37
N ASN A 193 22.57 15.02 5.62
CA ASN A 193 22.96 16.39 5.98
C ASN A 193 21.84 17.35 5.56
N LEU A 194 21.19 17.94 6.57
CA LEU A 194 20.05 18.83 6.37
C LEU A 194 20.42 20.15 5.70
N VAL A 195 21.64 20.67 5.95
CA VAL A 195 22.11 21.94 5.41
C VAL A 195 22.27 21.84 3.89
N ASN A 196 22.88 20.77 3.40
CA ASN A 196 23.02 20.51 1.97
C ASN A 196 21.65 20.40 1.30
N PHE A 197 20.75 19.63 1.89
CA PHE A 197 19.38 19.47 1.39
C PHE A 197 18.61 20.80 1.30
N LEU A 198 18.66 21.64 2.35
CA LEU A 198 18.02 22.95 2.33
C LEU A 198 18.70 23.93 1.37
N TYR A 199 20.02 23.81 1.19
CA TYR A 199 20.77 24.65 0.26
C TYR A 199 20.45 24.31 -1.20
N GLU A 200 20.32 23.03 -1.56
CA GLU A 200 19.84 22.61 -2.89
C GLU A 200 18.44 23.21 -3.17
N ASN A 201 17.55 23.14 -2.18
CA ASN A 201 16.23 23.76 -2.25
C ASN A 201 16.31 25.29 -2.42
N TYR A 202 17.19 25.94 -1.68
CA TYR A 202 17.43 27.37 -1.81
C TYR A 202 17.84 27.75 -3.24
N LEU A 203 18.78 27.00 -3.85
CA LEU A 203 19.23 27.28 -5.22
C LEU A 203 18.09 27.15 -6.25
N LEU A 204 17.22 26.15 -6.08
CA LEU A 204 16.05 25.95 -6.97
C LEU A 204 15.08 27.15 -6.96
N PHE A 205 14.87 27.77 -5.80
CA PHE A 205 13.96 28.91 -5.66
C PHE A 205 14.65 30.27 -5.85
N LEU A 206 15.99 30.32 -5.89
CA LEU A 206 16.76 31.56 -6.04
C LEU A 206 16.46 32.28 -7.36
N GLU A 207 16.45 31.54 -8.47
CA GLU A 207 16.15 32.12 -9.79
C GLU A 207 14.70 32.63 -9.85
N TYR A 208 13.77 31.87 -9.29
CA TYR A 208 12.35 32.26 -9.25
C TYR A 208 12.12 33.50 -8.37
N ALA A 209 12.77 33.58 -7.20
CA ALA A 209 12.76 34.77 -6.35
C ALA A 209 13.35 35.99 -7.07
N SER A 210 14.48 35.80 -7.76
CA SER A 210 15.14 36.85 -8.55
C SER A 210 14.24 37.37 -9.68
N SER A 211 13.50 36.48 -10.36
CA SER A 211 12.53 36.86 -11.41
C SER A 211 11.40 37.77 -10.88
N LYS A 212 11.08 37.66 -9.59
CA LYS A 212 10.09 38.48 -8.88
C LYS A 212 10.70 39.64 -8.10
N GLN A 213 12.01 39.88 -8.24
CA GLN A 213 12.75 40.90 -7.48
C GLN A 213 12.66 40.71 -5.96
N ILE A 214 12.59 39.47 -5.47
CA ILE A 214 12.55 39.14 -4.04
C ILE A 214 13.97 38.82 -3.56
N ASN A 215 14.39 39.41 -2.43
CA ASN A 215 15.67 39.10 -1.82
C ASN A 215 15.60 37.76 -1.09
N PHE A 216 16.33 36.74 -1.56
CA PHE A 216 16.31 35.41 -0.96
C PHE A 216 17.64 35.10 -0.26
N LYS A 217 17.57 34.74 1.03
CA LYS A 217 18.76 34.52 1.88
C LYS A 217 18.77 33.12 2.48
N PHE A 218 19.96 32.53 2.56
CA PHE A 218 20.19 31.27 3.26
C PHE A 218 21.21 31.46 4.38
N ASN A 219 20.80 31.21 5.62
CA ASN A 219 21.63 31.35 6.81
C ASN A 219 21.78 29.99 7.50
N LYS A 220 23.01 29.60 7.83
CA LYS A 220 23.34 28.34 8.49
C LYS A 220 24.25 28.57 9.69
N GLN A 221 24.04 27.82 10.76
CA GLN A 221 24.93 27.81 11.93
C GLN A 221 26.16 26.92 11.73
N SER A 222 25.99 25.78 11.05
CA SER A 222 27.02 24.78 10.75
C SER A 222 26.82 24.26 9.34
N ASP A 223 27.88 23.78 8.69
CA ASP A 223 27.82 23.11 7.38
C ASP A 223 27.37 21.65 7.49
N ASP A 224 27.56 21.03 8.65
CA ASP A 224 27.24 19.64 8.88
C ASP A 224 26.26 19.49 10.05
N ILE A 225 25.00 19.27 9.70
CA ILE A 225 23.92 18.99 10.64
C ILE A 225 23.24 17.70 10.16
N GLU A 226 23.65 16.58 10.75
CA GLU A 226 23.08 15.27 10.43
C GLU A 226 21.71 15.08 11.13
N VAL A 227 20.70 14.73 10.34
CA VAL A 227 19.34 14.44 10.82
C VAL A 227 18.82 13.19 10.13
N TRP A 228 18.02 12.41 10.85
CA TRP A 228 17.29 11.27 10.29
C TRP A 228 15.92 11.72 9.81
N TYR A 229 15.71 11.71 8.50
CA TYR A 229 14.43 12.06 7.89
C TYR A 229 14.22 11.37 6.55
N ASP A 230 12.97 11.34 6.08
CA ASP A 230 12.62 10.91 4.74
C ASP A 230 12.78 12.11 3.79
N GLN A 231 13.85 12.07 2.97
CA GLN A 231 14.18 13.17 2.06
C GLN A 231 13.03 13.53 1.11
N LYS A 232 12.28 12.53 0.62
CA LYS A 232 11.17 12.77 -0.33
C LYS A 232 10.00 13.47 0.33
N GLN A 233 9.66 13.09 1.56
CA GLN A 233 8.56 13.74 2.28
C GLN A 233 8.98 15.13 2.78
N MET A 234 10.21 15.29 3.26
CA MET A 234 10.72 16.60 3.69
C MET A 234 10.83 17.59 2.53
N GLN A 235 11.12 17.11 1.31
CA GLN A 235 11.09 17.95 0.10
C GLN A 235 9.73 18.59 -0.13
N LYS A 236 8.63 17.87 0.11
CA LYS A 236 7.27 18.41 -0.01
C LYS A 236 7.01 19.52 1.01
N VAL A 237 7.47 19.34 2.25
CA VAL A 237 7.36 20.34 3.32
C VAL A 237 8.06 21.64 2.92
N VAL A 238 9.33 21.54 2.50
CA VAL A 238 10.14 22.71 2.14
C VAL A 238 9.55 23.42 0.91
N ASN A 239 9.18 22.67 -0.13
CA ASN A 239 8.55 23.23 -1.33
C ASN A 239 7.24 23.95 -1.01
N ASN A 240 6.39 23.39 -0.13
CA ASN A 240 5.13 24.00 0.23
C ASN A 240 5.34 25.34 0.93
N LEU A 241 6.23 25.37 1.93
CA LEU A 241 6.51 26.57 2.70
C LEU A 241 7.18 27.66 1.86
N LEU A 242 8.17 27.30 1.02
CA LEU A 242 8.83 28.26 0.12
C LEU A 242 7.90 28.80 -0.96
N SER A 243 7.07 27.95 -1.56
CA SER A 243 6.10 28.40 -2.56
C SER A 243 5.03 29.32 -1.94
N ASN A 244 4.60 29.07 -0.71
CA ASN A 244 3.71 29.97 0.02
C ASN A 244 4.40 31.31 0.33
N ALA A 245 5.63 31.28 0.84
CA ALA A 245 6.41 32.50 1.08
C ALA A 245 6.53 33.36 -0.20
N LEU A 246 6.86 32.75 -1.34
CA LEU A 246 6.99 33.43 -2.64
C LEU A 246 5.66 33.91 -3.26
N LYS A 247 4.52 33.33 -2.86
CA LYS A 247 3.19 33.78 -3.29
C LYS A 247 2.75 35.01 -2.52
N HIS A 248 3.10 35.12 -1.24
CA HIS A 248 2.62 36.15 -0.33
C HIS A 248 3.61 37.29 -0.06
N THR A 249 4.81 37.21 -0.64
CA THR A 249 5.87 38.22 -0.56
C THR A 249 5.90 39.07 -1.83
N LYS A 250 6.04 40.40 -1.71
CA LYS A 250 6.06 41.33 -2.85
C LYS A 250 7.48 41.55 -3.36
N ALA A 251 7.64 42.24 -4.50
CA ALA A 251 8.94 42.67 -4.98
C ALA A 251 9.65 43.56 -3.93
N GLU A 252 10.98 43.47 -3.85
CA GLU A 252 11.88 44.13 -2.90
C GLU A 252 11.80 43.64 -1.43
N ASP A 253 10.86 42.76 -1.11
CA ASP A 253 10.79 42.10 0.19
C ASP A 253 11.79 40.94 0.33
N THR A 254 11.94 40.40 1.55
CA THR A 254 12.93 39.37 1.86
C THR A 254 12.30 38.05 2.30
N ILE A 255 12.81 36.94 1.75
CA ILE A 255 12.57 35.58 2.26
C ILE A 255 13.90 35.05 2.77
N SER A 256 13.90 34.35 3.90
CA SER A 256 15.09 33.72 4.46
C SER A 256 14.82 32.32 4.97
N ILE A 257 15.75 31.40 4.70
CA ILE A 257 15.84 30.08 5.32
C ILE A 257 16.96 30.13 6.36
N ASN A 258 16.64 29.82 7.60
CA ASN A 258 17.64 29.68 8.67
C ASN A 258 17.66 28.23 9.14
N VAL A 259 18.85 27.68 9.35
CA VAL A 259 19.02 26.36 9.97
C VAL A 259 20.01 26.45 11.13
N SER A 260 19.57 26.00 12.30
CA SER A 260 20.35 25.97 13.54
C SER A 260 20.20 24.65 14.27
N GLN A 261 21.16 24.34 15.12
CA GLN A 261 21.14 23.16 15.98
C GLN A 261 21.31 23.57 17.44
N GLU A 262 20.32 23.22 18.26
CA GLU A 262 20.28 23.49 19.68
C GLU A 262 20.15 22.18 20.46
N ASN A 263 21.22 21.75 21.14
CA ASN A 263 21.27 20.50 21.90
C ASN A 263 20.89 19.27 21.04
N LYS A 264 19.75 18.63 21.36
CA LYS A 264 19.20 17.44 20.65
C LYS A 264 18.18 17.81 19.57
N TYR A 265 17.98 19.10 19.31
CA TYR A 265 16.98 19.59 18.37
C TYR A 265 17.65 20.34 17.22
N VAL A 266 17.08 20.18 16.03
CA VAL A 266 17.44 20.92 14.83
C VAL A 266 16.25 21.78 14.45
N ILE A 267 16.51 23.07 14.25
CA ILE A 267 15.48 24.08 14.01
C ILE A 267 15.67 24.58 12.57
N ILE A 268 14.58 24.54 11.81
CA ILE A 268 14.48 25.11 10.47
C ILE A 268 13.48 26.24 10.54
N GLU A 269 13.90 27.46 10.20
CA GLU A 269 13.01 28.61 10.11
C GLU A 269 12.89 29.08 8.66
N ILE A 270 11.67 29.22 8.17
CA ILE A 270 11.37 29.88 6.90
C ILE A 270 10.61 31.16 7.23
N LYS A 271 11.25 32.30 6.97
CA LYS A 271 10.73 33.62 7.29
C LYS A 271 10.52 34.44 6.02
N ASP A 272 9.35 35.06 5.90
CA ASP A 272 8.99 36.03 4.87
C ASP A 272 8.65 37.39 5.50
N THR A 273 8.75 38.46 4.71
CA THR A 273 8.28 39.81 5.08
C THR A 273 6.98 40.19 4.36
N GLY A 274 6.16 39.20 3.98
CA GLY A 274 4.95 39.37 3.20
C GLY A 274 3.74 39.91 3.98
N THR A 275 2.53 39.60 3.51
CA THR A 275 1.28 40.15 4.07
C THR A 275 1.00 39.77 5.52
N GLY A 276 1.64 38.71 6.04
CA GLY A 276 1.36 38.17 7.36
C GLY A 276 -0.01 37.50 7.48
N ILE A 277 -0.28 36.88 8.63
CA ILE A 277 -1.48 36.10 8.95
C ILE A 277 -2.09 36.69 10.23
N ALA A 278 -3.41 36.84 10.26
CA ALA A 278 -4.11 37.35 11.44
C ALA A 278 -4.06 36.31 12.58
N ALA A 279 -3.90 36.76 13.83
CA ALA A 279 -3.78 35.89 15.00
C ALA A 279 -4.96 34.91 15.16
N ALA A 280 -6.19 35.32 14.79
CA ALA A 280 -7.37 34.46 14.83
C ALA A 280 -7.37 33.31 13.79
N GLU A 281 -6.47 33.38 12.81
CA GLU A 281 -6.36 32.41 11.71
C GLU A 281 -5.17 31.46 11.89
N ILE A 282 -4.18 31.78 12.75
CA ILE A 282 -2.96 30.99 12.95
C ILE A 282 -3.27 29.54 13.35
N ASP A 283 -4.29 29.31 14.18
CA ASP A 283 -4.68 27.95 14.56
C ASP A 283 -5.43 27.21 13.44
N LYS A 284 -6.04 27.96 12.52
CA LYS A 284 -6.89 27.46 11.43
C LYS A 284 -6.16 27.25 10.11
N ILE A 285 -4.99 27.85 9.89
CA ILE A 285 -4.23 27.66 8.64
C ILE A 285 -3.75 26.21 8.44
N PHE A 286 -3.70 25.43 9.52
CA PHE A 286 -3.42 23.99 9.47
C PHE A 286 -4.70 23.15 9.33
N ASP A 287 -5.88 23.77 9.38
CA ASP A 287 -7.15 23.11 9.10
C ASP A 287 -7.33 22.89 7.60
N ARG A 288 -8.10 21.86 7.28
CA ARG A 288 -8.25 21.34 5.92
C ARG A 288 -9.09 22.29 5.08
N PHE A 289 -8.63 22.53 3.85
CA PHE A 289 -9.32 23.39 2.88
C PHE A 289 -9.51 24.84 3.37
N TYR A 290 -8.82 25.22 4.45
CA TYR A 290 -8.88 26.56 4.97
C TYR A 290 -8.08 27.48 4.04
N GLN A 291 -8.75 28.50 3.52
CA GLN A 291 -8.15 29.58 2.75
C GLN A 291 -8.68 30.89 3.32
N THR A 292 -7.80 31.86 3.50
CA THR A 292 -8.20 33.19 3.97
C THR A 292 -9.07 33.84 2.88
N GLU A 293 -10.32 34.21 3.18
CA GLU A 293 -11.33 34.75 2.23
C GLU A 293 -10.96 36.11 1.59
N ARG A 294 -9.73 36.59 1.75
CA ARG A 294 -9.24 37.87 1.24
C ARG A 294 -8.03 37.69 0.33
N LEU A 295 -8.26 37.33 -0.92
CA LEU A 295 -7.44 37.72 -2.05
C LEU A 295 -8.33 37.70 -3.30
N ASP A 296 -8.34 38.84 -4.01
CA ASP A 296 -9.18 39.13 -5.16
C ASP A 296 -9.26 37.96 -6.14
N SER A 297 -10.49 37.54 -6.44
CA SER A 297 -10.90 36.36 -7.20
C SER A 297 -10.50 36.33 -8.68
N LEU A 298 -9.47 37.08 -9.09
CA LEU A 298 -9.11 37.26 -10.50
C LEU A 298 -7.62 37.14 -10.82
N ASN A 299 -6.73 36.87 -9.85
CA ASN A 299 -5.31 36.62 -10.14
C ASN A 299 -4.83 35.24 -9.67
N THR A 300 -4.07 34.61 -10.56
CA THR A 300 -3.50 33.28 -10.55
C THR A 300 -2.85 32.91 -9.21
N GLY A 301 -3.37 31.89 -8.50
CA GLY A 301 -2.60 31.25 -7.41
C GLY A 301 -3.34 30.79 -6.15
N ALA A 302 -4.67 30.67 -6.13
CA ALA A 302 -5.38 30.08 -5.00
C ALA A 302 -4.88 28.63 -4.76
N GLY A 303 -4.11 28.43 -3.69
CA GLY A 303 -3.64 27.10 -3.27
C GLY A 303 -4.81 26.27 -2.72
N THR A 304 -4.74 24.95 -2.78
CA THR A 304 -5.85 24.05 -2.43
C THR A 304 -6.28 24.06 -0.95
N GLY A 305 -5.54 24.73 -0.07
CA GLY A 305 -5.75 24.66 1.38
C GLY A 305 -5.40 23.29 1.99
N ILE A 306 -4.69 22.43 1.25
CA ILE A 306 -4.24 21.10 1.70
C ILE A 306 -2.77 21.13 2.14
N GLY A 307 -1.97 22.00 1.53
CA GLY A 307 -0.51 22.03 1.67
C GLY A 307 0.04 22.17 3.08
N LEU A 308 -0.52 23.08 3.89
CA LEU A 308 -0.09 23.28 5.28
C LEU A 308 -0.52 22.15 6.20
N ALA A 309 -1.70 21.57 5.99
CA ALA A 309 -2.18 20.40 6.73
C ALA A 309 -1.31 19.14 6.46
N LEU A 310 -0.92 18.94 5.20
CA LEU A 310 0.03 17.89 4.79
C LEU A 310 1.42 18.15 5.39
N THR A 311 1.87 19.41 5.35
CA THR A 311 3.17 19.81 5.93
C THR A 311 3.23 19.46 7.42
N LYS A 312 2.18 19.82 8.18
CA LYS A 312 2.10 19.52 9.61
C LYS A 312 2.18 18.02 9.87
N GLY A 313 1.42 17.20 9.15
CA GLY A 313 1.44 15.77 9.41
C GLY A 313 2.71 15.05 8.96
N ILE A 314 3.37 15.50 7.88
CA ILE A 314 4.71 14.98 7.54
C ILE A 314 5.69 15.27 8.69
N ILE A 315 5.65 16.48 9.26
CA ILE A 315 6.53 16.85 10.39
C ILE A 315 6.20 16.05 11.65
N GLU A 316 4.92 15.82 11.94
CA GLU A 316 4.46 14.99 13.06
C GLU A 316 4.87 13.52 12.89
N LEU A 317 4.84 12.97 11.68
CA LEU A 317 5.35 11.63 11.38
C LEU A 317 6.86 11.52 11.62
N HIS A 318 7.60 12.62 11.42
CA HIS A 318 9.02 12.72 11.80
C HIS A 318 9.23 13.00 13.30
N HIS A 319 8.18 12.90 14.11
CA HIS A 319 8.17 13.23 15.54
C HIS A 319 8.68 14.64 15.86
N GLY A 320 8.52 15.56 14.90
CA GLY A 320 8.82 16.97 15.03
C GLY A 320 7.59 17.82 15.32
N THR A 321 7.80 19.13 15.42
CA THR A 321 6.72 20.11 15.59
C THR A 321 6.88 21.27 14.63
N ILE A 322 5.77 21.78 14.09
CA ILE A 322 5.73 23.04 13.33
C ILE A 322 4.96 24.11 14.11
N ARG A 323 5.48 25.33 14.13
CA ARG A 323 4.85 26.51 14.73
C ARG A 323 4.90 27.68 13.76
N VAL A 324 3.96 28.60 13.92
CA VAL A 324 3.88 29.82 13.10
C VAL A 324 3.82 31.02 13.99
N GLU A 325 4.67 31.99 13.70
CA GLU A 325 4.62 33.33 14.27
C GLU A 325 4.42 34.31 13.13
N SER A 326 3.34 35.08 13.17
CA SER A 326 3.02 36.00 12.07
C SER A 326 2.30 37.22 12.62
N GLU A 327 2.56 38.38 12.02
CA GLU A 327 1.86 39.63 12.32
C GLU A 327 1.41 40.26 11.00
N PRO A 328 0.14 40.68 10.87
CA PRO A 328 -0.36 41.32 9.65
C PRO A 328 0.52 42.50 9.23
N GLY A 329 1.00 42.46 7.98
CA GLY A 329 1.86 43.47 7.38
C GLY A 329 3.34 43.43 7.76
N LYS A 330 3.79 42.47 8.60
CA LYS A 330 5.21 42.27 8.94
C LYS A 330 5.78 40.93 8.47
N GLY A 331 4.96 40.10 7.81
CA GLY A 331 5.31 38.77 7.32
C GLY A 331 5.10 37.64 8.30
N SER A 332 5.53 36.43 7.91
CA SER A 332 5.35 35.20 8.69
C SER A 332 6.67 34.47 8.92
N ARG A 333 6.73 33.70 10.00
CA ARG A 333 7.84 32.82 10.37
C ARG A 333 7.30 31.43 10.69
N PHE A 334 7.64 30.47 9.84
CA PHE A 334 7.36 29.05 10.06
C PHE A 334 8.59 28.41 10.71
N ILE A 335 8.40 27.76 11.85
CA ILE A 335 9.46 27.17 12.67
C ILE A 335 9.21 25.67 12.76
N ILE A 336 10.12 24.87 12.21
CA ILE A 336 10.10 23.41 12.27
C ILE A 336 11.17 22.96 13.26
N THR A 337 10.81 22.07 14.17
CA THR A 337 11.73 21.47 15.15
C THR A 337 11.78 19.97 14.95
N LEU A 338 12.96 19.44 14.67
CA LEU A 338 13.24 18.00 14.53
C LEU A 338 14.21 17.54 15.62
N LYS A 339 14.22 16.24 15.93
CA LYS A 339 15.20 15.64 16.86
C LYS A 339 16.38 15.09 16.05
N SER A 340 17.62 15.30 16.51
CA SER A 340 18.83 14.92 15.76
C SER A 340 19.13 13.41 15.72
N GLY A 341 18.71 12.64 16.73
CA GLY A 341 18.97 11.20 16.82
C GLY A 341 17.86 10.31 16.24
N ASN A 342 18.09 9.02 16.02
CA ASN A 342 17.11 8.08 15.44
C ASN A 342 16.27 7.27 16.45
N GLN A 343 16.50 7.44 17.76
CA GLN A 343 15.90 6.63 18.83
C GLN A 343 14.37 6.69 18.91
N HIS A 344 13.76 7.68 18.24
CA HIS A 344 12.32 7.89 18.23
C HIS A 344 11.62 7.22 17.04
N PHE A 345 12.37 6.65 16.08
CA PHE A 345 11.84 5.87 14.97
C PHE A 345 11.85 4.38 15.28
N THR A 346 10.88 3.64 14.73
CA THR A 346 10.85 2.17 14.83
C THR A 346 11.81 1.53 13.84
N GLU A 347 12.23 0.28 14.08
CA GLU A 347 13.17 -0.42 13.17
C GLU A 347 12.62 -0.57 11.74
N GLU A 348 11.30 -0.62 11.57
CA GLU A 348 10.64 -0.70 10.25
C GLU A 348 10.71 0.61 9.46
N GLN A 349 10.90 1.74 10.14
CA GLN A 349 11.00 3.08 9.52
C GLN A 349 12.43 3.43 9.11
N ILE A 350 13.43 2.75 9.69
CA ILE A 350 14.84 3.02 9.45
C ILE A 350 15.33 2.19 8.27
N ILE A 351 15.79 2.85 7.21
CA ILE A 351 16.54 2.16 6.15
C ILE A 351 17.95 1.87 6.68
N ARG A 352 18.27 0.60 6.89
CA ARG A 352 19.65 0.16 7.13
C ARG A 352 20.28 -0.13 5.77
N ASP A 353 21.31 0.63 5.41
CA ASP A 353 22.01 0.45 4.14
C ASP A 353 22.58 -0.97 4.02
N ASN A 354 22.06 -1.75 3.08
CA ASN A 354 22.89 -2.72 2.37
C ASN A 354 23.61 -1.93 1.27
N THR A 355 24.92 -2.03 1.32
CA THR A 355 25.91 -1.39 0.44
C THR A 355 25.62 -1.53 -1.05
N ASP A 356 25.99 -0.48 -1.79
CA ASP A 356 26.10 -0.37 -3.25
C ASP A 356 24.81 -0.27 -4.09
N THR A 357 24.20 0.91 -4.05
CA THR A 357 23.70 1.55 -5.29
C THR A 357 23.87 3.06 -5.20
N ASN A 358 25.06 3.53 -5.57
CA ASN A 358 25.24 4.88 -6.11
C ASN A 358 24.58 4.91 -7.50
N ILE A 359 23.25 4.96 -7.52
CA ILE A 359 22.51 5.43 -8.69
C ILE A 359 21.88 6.73 -8.24
N GLN A 360 22.51 7.84 -8.65
CA GLN A 360 21.92 9.17 -8.62
C GLN A 360 20.64 9.14 -9.48
N GLN A 361 19.53 8.73 -8.89
CA GLN A 361 18.21 9.09 -9.39
C GLN A 361 17.94 10.49 -8.86
N GLN A 362 18.27 11.49 -9.68
CA GLN A 362 17.80 12.86 -9.49
C GLN A 362 16.28 12.81 -9.25
N PRO A 363 15.77 13.42 -8.17
CA PRO A 363 14.35 13.66 -8.06
C PRO A 363 13.97 14.74 -9.08
N GLU A 364 13.17 14.37 -10.09
CA GLU A 364 12.45 15.33 -10.94
C GLU A 364 11.58 16.22 -10.03
N THR A 365 12.16 17.36 -9.65
CA THR A 365 11.47 18.44 -8.97
C THR A 365 11.28 19.51 -10.03
N ILE A 366 10.15 19.45 -10.74
CA ILE A 366 9.81 20.43 -11.77
C ILE A 366 9.41 21.72 -11.07
N VAL A 367 10.38 22.59 -10.80
CA VAL A 367 10.10 24.02 -10.69
C VAL A 367 9.65 24.46 -12.09
N PRO A 368 8.55 25.23 -12.26
CA PRO A 368 8.12 25.68 -13.57
C PRO A 368 9.01 26.84 -14.06
N THR A 369 10.29 26.58 -14.25
CA THR A 369 11.17 27.41 -15.06
C THR A 369 11.44 26.62 -16.33
N VAL A 370 10.97 27.15 -17.46
CA VAL A 370 11.28 26.58 -18.77
C VAL A 370 12.74 26.92 -19.02
N GLU A 371 13.66 26.03 -18.64
CA GLU A 371 14.95 25.97 -19.32
C GLU A 371 14.65 25.56 -20.77
N ILE A 372 14.87 26.50 -21.68
CA ILE A 372 15.03 26.21 -23.09
C ILE A 372 16.31 25.38 -23.17
N LEU A 373 16.17 24.06 -23.23
CA LEU A 373 17.28 23.18 -23.57
C LEU A 373 17.82 23.65 -24.94
N PRO A 374 19.11 24.02 -25.04
CA PRO A 374 19.71 24.32 -26.33
C PRO A 374 19.66 23.07 -27.20
N ASP A 375 19.47 23.27 -28.51
CA ASP A 375 19.56 22.26 -29.57
C ASP A 375 20.75 21.32 -29.38
N SER A 376 20.56 20.23 -28.63
CA SER A 376 21.43 19.07 -28.68
C SER A 376 20.73 18.05 -29.57
N GLU A 377 21.15 18.07 -30.84
CA GLU A 377 20.90 17.10 -31.90
C GLU A 377 20.22 15.81 -31.43
N TRP A 378 18.88 15.80 -31.51
CA TRP A 378 18.13 14.56 -31.63
C TRP A 378 18.49 14.03 -33.01
N LYS A 379 19.40 13.05 -33.07
CA LYS A 379 19.62 12.31 -34.31
C LYS A 379 18.29 11.63 -34.67
N GLU A 380 17.65 12.12 -35.72
CA GLU A 380 16.39 11.63 -36.31
C GLU A 380 16.47 10.17 -36.84
N GLU A 381 17.51 9.39 -36.52
CA GLU A 381 17.79 8.11 -37.18
C GLU A 381 17.14 6.86 -36.56
N ASP A 382 16.51 6.93 -35.38
CA ASP A 382 15.96 5.73 -34.69
C ASP A 382 14.43 5.54 -34.80
N ASN A 383 13.71 6.37 -35.58
CA ASN A 383 12.29 6.17 -35.89
C ASN A 383 12.04 5.07 -36.96
N LYS A 384 12.80 3.98 -36.92
CA LYS A 384 12.49 2.79 -37.73
C LYS A 384 11.60 1.87 -36.90
N ARG A 385 10.45 1.46 -37.47
CA ARG A 385 9.67 0.32 -36.97
C ARG A 385 10.64 -0.81 -36.65
N ILE A 386 10.50 -1.41 -35.47
CA ILE A 386 11.17 -2.67 -35.21
C ILE A 386 10.47 -3.68 -36.10
N GLU A 387 11.05 -3.97 -37.28
CA GLU A 387 10.47 -4.89 -38.26
C GLU A 387 10.05 -6.20 -37.55
N ASP A 388 8.81 -6.61 -37.78
CA ASP A 388 8.14 -7.80 -37.22
C ASP A 388 7.84 -7.82 -35.70
N ALA A 389 8.07 -6.75 -34.93
CA ALA A 389 7.72 -6.73 -33.50
C ALA A 389 6.22 -6.44 -33.27
N LYS A 390 5.53 -7.37 -32.60
CA LYS A 390 4.10 -7.27 -32.27
C LYS A 390 3.90 -6.85 -30.81
N MET A 391 3.00 -5.90 -30.57
CA MET A 391 2.61 -5.48 -29.22
C MET A 391 1.13 -5.75 -28.99
N LEU A 392 0.80 -6.35 -27.84
CA LEU A 392 -0.59 -6.46 -27.38
C LEU A 392 -0.86 -5.42 -26.29
N ILE A 393 -1.87 -4.59 -26.48
CA ILE A 393 -2.32 -3.60 -25.51
C ILE A 393 -3.65 -4.06 -24.91
N VAL A 394 -3.71 -4.21 -23.59
CA VAL A 394 -4.90 -4.67 -22.85
C VAL A 394 -5.37 -3.54 -21.93
N GLU A 395 -6.51 -2.95 -22.25
CA GLU A 395 -7.06 -1.80 -21.54
C GLU A 395 -8.59 -1.83 -21.67
N ASP A 396 -9.34 -1.61 -20.60
CA ASP A 396 -10.80 -1.62 -20.64
C ASP A 396 -11.38 -0.27 -21.13
N ASN A 397 -10.66 0.82 -20.89
CA ASN A 397 -11.03 2.14 -21.36
C ASN A 397 -10.67 2.37 -22.84
N GLU A 398 -11.68 2.46 -23.71
CA GLU A 398 -11.51 2.69 -25.15
C GLU A 398 -10.64 3.91 -25.50
N SER A 399 -10.77 5.01 -24.78
CA SER A 399 -9.98 6.22 -25.07
C SER A 399 -8.50 6.04 -24.72
N ILE A 400 -8.18 5.40 -23.59
CA ILE A 400 -6.79 5.09 -23.23
C ILE A 400 -6.22 4.06 -24.22
N LYS A 401 -7.01 3.03 -24.58
CA LYS A 401 -6.64 2.01 -25.55
C LYS A 401 -6.26 2.61 -26.90
N GLN A 402 -7.10 3.51 -27.43
CA GLN A 402 -6.83 4.22 -28.69
C GLN A 402 -5.62 5.14 -28.61
N MET A 403 -5.45 5.86 -27.50
CA MET A 403 -4.25 6.68 -27.26
C MET A 403 -2.99 5.82 -27.29
N LEU A 404 -2.95 4.74 -26.50
CA LEU A 404 -1.80 3.85 -26.41
C LEU A 404 -1.50 3.20 -27.77
N ALA A 405 -2.54 2.76 -28.49
CA ALA A 405 -2.39 2.23 -29.84
C ALA A 405 -1.75 3.27 -30.78
N GLY A 406 -2.27 4.50 -30.80
CA GLY A 406 -1.72 5.58 -31.64
C GLY A 406 -0.26 5.92 -31.30
N ILE A 407 0.12 5.90 -30.03
CA ILE A 407 1.52 6.12 -29.58
C ILE A 407 2.44 5.00 -30.10
N PHE A 408 1.99 3.74 -30.06
CA PHE A 408 2.84 2.58 -30.34
C PHE A 408 2.78 2.07 -31.78
N GLU A 409 1.79 2.44 -32.58
CA GLU A 409 1.65 2.07 -34.02
C GLU A 409 2.84 2.54 -34.88
N THR A 410 3.54 3.59 -34.45
CA THR A 410 4.77 4.05 -35.10
C THR A 410 5.93 3.07 -34.91
N PHE A 411 5.95 2.32 -33.80
CA PHE A 411 7.06 1.46 -33.39
C PHE A 411 6.78 -0.05 -33.56
N TYR A 412 5.53 -0.48 -33.42
CA TYR A 412 5.09 -1.88 -33.36
C TYR A 412 3.88 -2.17 -34.25
N GLN A 413 3.67 -3.46 -34.58
CA GLN A 413 2.36 -3.94 -35.01
C GLN A 413 1.46 -4.13 -33.78
N VAL A 414 0.53 -3.22 -33.56
CA VAL A 414 -0.32 -3.19 -32.36
C VAL A 414 -1.59 -4.01 -32.57
N THR A 415 -1.88 -4.90 -31.61
CA THR A 415 -3.18 -5.54 -31.43
C THR A 415 -3.74 -5.10 -30.07
N THR A 416 -5.06 -4.97 -29.95
CA THR A 416 -5.71 -4.50 -28.72
C THR A 416 -6.68 -5.55 -28.16
N ALA A 417 -6.89 -5.51 -26.85
CA ALA A 417 -7.87 -6.32 -26.11
C ALA A 417 -8.51 -5.47 -25.02
N SER A 418 -9.74 -5.81 -24.63
CA SER A 418 -10.54 -5.07 -23.65
C SER A 418 -10.43 -5.61 -22.22
N ASP A 419 -9.94 -6.84 -22.06
CA ASP A 419 -9.71 -7.47 -20.78
C ASP A 419 -8.74 -8.66 -20.87
N GLY A 420 -8.40 -9.26 -19.73
CA GLY A 420 -7.45 -10.36 -19.67
C GLY A 420 -7.90 -11.66 -20.33
N VAL A 421 -9.21 -11.94 -20.43
CA VAL A 421 -9.70 -13.16 -21.07
C VAL A 421 -9.53 -13.08 -22.58
N GLU A 422 -9.93 -11.95 -23.18
CA GLU A 422 -9.72 -11.68 -24.61
C GLU A 422 -8.22 -11.64 -24.96
N ALA A 423 -7.42 -11.02 -24.09
CA ALA A 423 -5.97 -10.98 -24.26
C ALA A 423 -5.37 -12.39 -24.30
N LEU A 424 -5.79 -13.29 -23.41
CA LEU A 424 -5.29 -14.68 -23.38
C LEU A 424 -5.56 -15.42 -24.70
N ASP A 425 -6.76 -15.26 -25.25
CA ASP A 425 -7.14 -15.87 -26.54
C ASP A 425 -6.30 -15.35 -27.70
N ILE A 426 -5.93 -14.06 -27.68
CA ILE A 426 -5.07 -13.43 -28.69
C ILE A 426 -3.62 -13.91 -28.53
N ILE A 427 -3.11 -13.96 -27.30
CA ILE A 427 -1.74 -14.40 -27.00
C ILE A 427 -1.50 -15.82 -27.53
N GLN A 428 -2.46 -16.73 -27.34
CA GLN A 428 -2.36 -18.11 -27.83
C GLN A 428 -2.31 -18.23 -29.36
N LYS A 429 -2.89 -17.27 -30.09
CA LYS A 429 -2.97 -17.29 -31.56
C LYS A 429 -1.79 -16.56 -32.22
N ASP A 430 -1.43 -15.39 -31.69
CA ASP A 430 -0.55 -14.45 -32.39
C ASP A 430 0.81 -14.22 -31.72
N MET A 431 0.98 -14.66 -30.46
CA MET A 431 2.24 -14.63 -29.68
C MET A 431 2.99 -13.28 -29.78
N PRO A 432 2.51 -12.23 -29.08
CA PRO A 432 3.12 -10.90 -29.16
C PRO A 432 4.55 -10.88 -28.58
N SER A 433 5.36 -9.94 -29.06
CA SER A 433 6.73 -9.69 -28.57
C SER A 433 6.76 -8.97 -27.23
N ILE A 434 5.69 -8.24 -26.89
CA ILE A 434 5.50 -7.55 -25.60
C ILE A 434 4.01 -7.32 -25.32
N ILE A 435 3.63 -7.34 -24.05
CA ILE A 435 2.27 -7.08 -23.59
C ILE A 435 2.28 -5.86 -22.67
N LEU A 436 1.42 -4.90 -22.95
CA LEU A 436 1.14 -3.74 -22.10
C LEU A 436 -0.29 -3.86 -21.56
N SER A 437 -0.48 -3.99 -20.25
CA SER A 437 -1.81 -4.26 -19.66
C SER A 437 -2.11 -3.33 -18.49
N ASP A 438 -3.35 -2.84 -18.38
CA ASP A 438 -3.83 -2.24 -17.12
C ASP A 438 -3.94 -3.33 -16.04
N VAL A 439 -3.77 -2.96 -14.77
CA VAL A 439 -3.94 -3.84 -13.62
C VAL A 439 -5.42 -4.08 -13.33
N VAL A 440 -6.24 -3.03 -13.39
CA VAL A 440 -7.66 -3.09 -13.02
C VAL A 440 -8.51 -3.14 -14.28
N MET A 441 -9.10 -4.30 -14.55
CA MET A 441 -9.95 -4.55 -15.72
C MET A 441 -11.07 -5.54 -15.37
N PRO A 442 -12.21 -5.53 -16.08
CA PRO A 442 -13.31 -6.46 -15.86
C PRO A 442 -12.95 -7.91 -16.27
N ARG A 443 -13.71 -8.88 -15.76
CA ARG A 443 -13.56 -10.35 -15.98
C ARG A 443 -12.25 -10.95 -15.47
N MET A 444 -11.10 -10.49 -15.96
CA MET A 444 -9.77 -10.92 -15.56
C MET A 444 -8.86 -9.71 -15.43
N SER A 445 -8.26 -9.56 -14.24
CA SER A 445 -7.33 -8.48 -13.95
C SER A 445 -5.99 -8.64 -14.69
N GLY A 446 -5.26 -7.55 -14.90
CA GLY A 446 -3.94 -7.61 -15.55
C GLY A 446 -2.90 -8.40 -14.74
N THR A 447 -3.04 -8.40 -13.41
CA THR A 447 -2.20 -9.23 -12.52
C THR A 447 -2.49 -10.71 -12.68
N GLU A 448 -3.76 -11.09 -12.82
CA GLU A 448 -4.16 -12.47 -13.09
C GLU A 448 -3.74 -12.92 -14.49
N LEU A 449 -3.91 -12.07 -15.51
CA LEU A 449 -3.39 -12.30 -16.86
C LEU A 449 -1.87 -12.53 -16.83
N CYS A 450 -1.11 -11.63 -16.18
CA CYS A 450 0.33 -11.74 -16.06
C CYS A 450 0.72 -13.06 -15.39
N LYS A 451 0.04 -13.45 -14.31
CA LYS A 451 0.27 -14.73 -13.64
C LYS A 451 0.06 -15.90 -14.60
N GLN A 452 -1.04 -15.93 -15.34
CA GLN A 452 -1.33 -17.01 -16.29
C GLN A 452 -0.25 -17.11 -17.37
N ILE A 453 0.16 -15.99 -17.96
CA ILE A 453 1.25 -15.92 -18.94
C ILE A 453 2.53 -16.48 -18.34
N LYS A 454 2.93 -16.02 -17.15
CA LYS A 454 4.20 -16.43 -16.51
C LYS A 454 4.20 -17.88 -16.01
N THR A 455 3.03 -18.46 -15.75
CA THR A 455 2.89 -19.88 -15.37
C THR A 455 2.75 -20.84 -16.56
N ASP A 456 2.29 -20.38 -17.72
CA ASP A 456 2.15 -21.22 -18.90
C ASP A 456 3.48 -21.33 -19.64
N PHE A 457 3.92 -22.57 -19.83
CA PHE A 457 5.18 -22.89 -20.49
C PHE A 457 5.30 -22.28 -21.89
N ASN A 458 4.21 -22.17 -22.64
CA ASN A 458 4.28 -21.63 -24.00
C ASN A 458 4.44 -20.11 -24.02
N THR A 459 3.98 -19.38 -23.00
CA THR A 459 3.84 -17.92 -23.02
C THR A 459 4.71 -17.19 -22.00
N CYS A 460 5.29 -17.91 -21.02
CA CYS A 460 6.03 -17.33 -19.89
C CYS A 460 7.25 -16.47 -20.22
N HIS A 461 7.71 -16.56 -21.46
CA HIS A 461 8.86 -15.86 -21.99
C HIS A 461 8.49 -14.47 -22.56
N ILE A 462 7.20 -14.19 -22.76
CA ILE A 462 6.74 -12.89 -23.27
C ILE A 462 6.89 -11.85 -22.15
N PRO A 463 7.51 -10.68 -22.42
CA PRO A 463 7.60 -9.60 -21.44
C PRO A 463 6.24 -8.92 -21.22
N VAL A 464 5.89 -8.68 -19.96
CA VAL A 464 4.62 -8.05 -19.55
C VAL A 464 4.92 -6.78 -18.75
N VAL A 465 4.42 -5.65 -19.23
CA VAL A 465 4.45 -4.34 -18.57
C VAL A 465 3.06 -4.02 -18.03
N LEU A 466 2.96 -3.73 -16.74
CA LEU A 466 1.70 -3.42 -16.09
C LEU A 466 1.54 -1.91 -15.83
N LEU A 467 0.44 -1.34 -16.32
CA LEU A 467 0.01 0.02 -16.02
C LEU A 467 -0.82 0.01 -14.74
N THR A 468 -0.51 0.87 -13.77
CA THR A 468 -1.23 0.92 -12.48
C THR A 468 -1.59 2.34 -12.09
N ALA A 469 -2.80 2.53 -11.58
CA ALA A 469 -3.20 3.79 -10.96
C ALA A 469 -2.84 3.86 -9.45
N ARG A 470 -2.35 2.77 -8.84
CA ARG A 470 -1.96 2.77 -7.43
C ARG A 470 -0.47 3.03 -7.29
N THR A 471 -0.09 3.92 -6.37
CA THR A 471 1.33 4.17 -6.06
C THR A 471 2.01 2.89 -5.59
N ALA A 472 3.26 2.67 -6.01
CA ALA A 472 4.03 1.43 -5.85
C ALA A 472 4.03 0.78 -4.44
N VAL A 473 3.76 1.53 -3.36
CA VAL A 473 3.90 1.06 -1.98
C VAL A 473 2.86 0.00 -1.57
N GLU A 474 1.64 0.01 -2.14
CA GLU A 474 0.58 -0.95 -1.73
C GLU A 474 0.69 -2.31 -2.42
N HIS A 475 1.32 -2.38 -3.61
CA HIS A 475 1.49 -3.62 -4.38
C HIS A 475 2.93 -4.13 -4.46
N ASN A 476 3.94 -3.44 -3.91
CA ASN A 476 5.32 -3.93 -3.93
C ASN A 476 5.49 -5.33 -3.29
N ILE A 477 4.55 -5.79 -2.46
CA ILE A 477 4.60 -7.15 -1.87
C ILE A 477 3.94 -8.20 -2.79
N GLU A 478 3.02 -7.79 -3.67
CA GLU A 478 2.24 -8.69 -4.53
C GLU A 478 2.78 -8.73 -5.97
N GLY A 479 3.21 -7.59 -6.51
CA GLY A 479 3.75 -7.48 -7.87
C GLY A 479 5.11 -8.16 -8.05
N LEU A 480 6.00 -8.05 -7.05
CA LEU A 480 7.28 -8.79 -7.02
C LEU A 480 7.10 -10.33 -7.00
N LYS A 481 5.90 -10.83 -6.66
CA LYS A 481 5.59 -12.27 -6.64
C LYS A 481 4.95 -12.80 -7.93
N ILE A 482 4.43 -11.93 -8.80
CA ILE A 482 3.65 -12.34 -9.98
C ILE A 482 4.54 -12.51 -11.23
N GLY A 483 5.72 -11.89 -11.24
CA GLY A 483 6.73 -12.08 -12.30
C GLY A 483 6.59 -11.16 -13.51
N ALA A 484 5.91 -10.01 -13.38
CA ALA A 484 5.91 -8.98 -14.42
C ALA A 484 7.30 -8.36 -14.60
N ASP A 485 7.60 -7.90 -15.82
CA ASP A 485 8.92 -7.40 -16.18
C ASP A 485 9.09 -5.90 -15.85
N ASP A 486 8.00 -5.12 -15.85
CA ASP A 486 8.00 -3.71 -15.41
C ASP A 486 6.61 -3.23 -14.93
N TYR A 487 6.59 -2.16 -14.12
CA TYR A 487 5.38 -1.50 -13.60
C TYR A 487 5.44 0.01 -13.82
N ILE A 488 4.42 0.58 -14.44
CA ILE A 488 4.36 2.01 -14.77
C ILE A 488 3.09 2.63 -14.18
N THR A 489 3.25 3.74 -13.45
CA THR A 489 2.13 4.43 -12.81
C THR A 489 1.40 5.37 -13.76
N LYS A 490 0.06 5.31 -13.81
CA LYS A 490 -0.80 6.31 -14.46
C LYS A 490 -0.94 7.55 -13.55
N PRO A 491 -0.94 8.79 -14.07
CA PRO A 491 -0.63 9.15 -15.46
C PRO A 491 0.88 8.98 -15.71
N PHE A 492 1.25 8.41 -16.84
CA PHE A 492 2.64 8.12 -17.22
C PHE A 492 3.22 9.19 -18.14
N ASN A 493 4.55 9.29 -18.17
CA ASN A 493 5.27 10.05 -19.20
C ASN A 493 5.37 9.18 -20.46
N THR A 494 4.94 9.71 -21.61
CA THR A 494 4.88 8.95 -22.86
C THR A 494 6.26 8.49 -23.34
N ASN A 495 7.28 9.34 -23.24
CA ASN A 495 8.65 9.00 -23.65
C ASN A 495 9.22 7.90 -22.77
N LEU A 496 9.02 7.99 -21.45
CA LEU A 496 9.47 6.96 -20.52
C LEU A 496 8.83 5.61 -20.83
N LEU A 497 7.51 5.59 -21.09
CA LEU A 497 6.77 4.39 -21.43
C LEU A 497 7.31 3.75 -22.73
N ILE A 498 7.54 4.54 -23.78
CA ILE A 498 8.13 4.07 -25.05
C ILE A 498 9.53 3.49 -24.81
N SER A 499 10.40 4.21 -24.11
CA SER A 499 11.77 3.74 -23.85
C SER A 499 11.81 2.43 -23.06
N ARG A 500 10.94 2.26 -22.07
CA ARG A 500 10.85 1.02 -21.28
C ARG A 500 10.43 -0.17 -22.15
N CYS A 501 9.37 0.00 -22.95
CA CYS A 501 8.91 -1.05 -23.88
C CYS A 501 9.99 -1.40 -24.91
N ASN A 502 10.60 -0.39 -25.54
CA ASN A 502 11.65 -0.60 -26.55
C ASN A 502 12.86 -1.32 -25.97
N ASN A 503 13.29 -0.96 -24.75
CA ASN A 503 14.42 -1.61 -24.08
C ASN A 503 14.16 -3.09 -23.79
N LEU A 504 12.95 -3.46 -23.33
CA LEU A 504 12.59 -4.86 -23.08
C LEU A 504 12.63 -5.70 -24.37
N VAL A 505 12.06 -5.17 -25.47
CA VAL A 505 12.04 -5.86 -26.76
C VAL A 505 13.45 -5.95 -27.36
N ASN A 506 14.21 -4.86 -27.37
CA ASN A 506 15.57 -4.83 -27.92
C ASN A 506 16.54 -5.70 -27.12
N SER A 507 16.46 -5.69 -25.79
CA SER A 507 17.27 -6.56 -24.93
C SER A 507 17.05 -8.04 -25.29
N ARG A 508 15.78 -8.43 -25.49
CA ARG A 508 15.44 -9.80 -25.88
C ARG A 508 15.93 -10.17 -27.28
N ARG A 509 15.80 -9.28 -28.27
CA ARG A 509 16.30 -9.49 -29.63
C ARG A 509 17.82 -9.62 -29.66
N LEU A 510 18.53 -8.73 -28.96
CA LEU A 510 19.98 -8.78 -28.83
C LEU A 510 20.45 -10.09 -28.18
N LEU A 511 19.73 -10.58 -27.18
CA LEU A 511 20.02 -11.87 -26.56
C LEU A 511 19.83 -13.02 -27.55
N GLN A 512 18.74 -13.04 -28.33
CA GLN A 512 18.49 -14.05 -29.38
C GLN A 512 19.54 -14.02 -30.50
N GLU A 513 19.95 -12.83 -30.94
CA GLU A 513 21.01 -12.65 -31.94
C GLU A 513 22.37 -13.14 -31.43
N LYS A 514 22.74 -12.77 -30.21
CA LYS A 514 23.98 -13.23 -29.57
C LYS A 514 23.98 -14.75 -29.40
N PHE A 515 22.85 -15.34 -29.05
CA PHE A 515 22.73 -16.79 -28.94
C PHE A 515 22.87 -17.50 -30.28
N SER A 516 22.26 -16.93 -31.32
CA SER A 516 22.33 -17.47 -32.68
C SER A 516 23.77 -17.55 -33.19
N LYS A 517 24.63 -16.61 -32.75
CA LYS A 517 26.06 -16.58 -33.07
C LYS A 517 26.93 -17.40 -32.11
N GLN A 518 26.56 -17.52 -30.82
CA GLN A 518 27.37 -18.21 -29.80
C GLN A 518 26.52 -19.02 -28.77
N PRO A 519 26.28 -20.33 -29.02
CA PRO A 519 25.29 -21.13 -28.26
C PRO A 519 25.61 -21.53 -26.80
N GLN A 520 26.86 -21.57 -26.31
CA GLN A 520 27.12 -22.02 -24.91
C GLN A 520 27.29 -20.88 -23.90
N ALA A 521 27.84 -19.73 -24.28
CA ALA A 521 28.13 -18.67 -23.30
C ALA A 521 26.86 -17.97 -22.79
N PHE A 522 25.73 -18.12 -23.49
CA PHE A 522 24.51 -17.33 -23.24
C PHE A 522 23.25 -18.16 -22.93
N ALA A 523 23.29 -19.51 -22.98
CA ALA A 523 22.12 -20.34 -22.62
C ALA A 523 21.60 -20.04 -21.20
N GLN A 524 22.51 -19.71 -20.28
CA GLN A 524 22.19 -19.32 -18.91
C GLN A 524 21.75 -17.85 -18.74
N MET A 525 22.02 -16.97 -19.71
CA MET A 525 21.56 -15.55 -19.70
C MET A 525 20.21 -15.34 -20.41
N LEU A 526 19.78 -16.26 -21.28
CA LEU A 526 18.52 -16.16 -22.03
C LEU A 526 17.29 -16.53 -21.21
N ALA A 527 17.48 -17.31 -20.16
CA ALA A 527 16.40 -17.72 -19.29
C ALA A 527 16.01 -16.57 -18.36
N THR A 528 15.14 -15.69 -18.86
CA THR A 528 14.43 -14.68 -18.07
C THR A 528 13.51 -15.32 -17.02
N ASN A 529 13.12 -16.58 -17.23
CA ASN A 529 12.29 -17.38 -16.33
C ASN A 529 12.98 -18.73 -15.99
N PRO A 530 12.94 -19.20 -14.74
CA PRO A 530 13.42 -20.54 -14.33
C PRO A 530 12.96 -21.69 -15.24
N MET A 531 11.74 -21.64 -15.77
CA MET A 531 11.18 -22.68 -16.66
C MET A 531 11.91 -22.76 -18.01
N ASP A 532 12.31 -21.61 -18.56
CA ASP A 532 13.05 -21.56 -19.82
C ASP A 532 14.47 -22.10 -19.65
N LYS A 533 15.08 -21.86 -18.47
CA LYS A 533 16.40 -22.41 -18.14
C LYS A 533 16.38 -23.92 -18.13
N GLU A 534 15.44 -24.51 -17.39
CA GLU A 534 15.31 -25.96 -17.27
C GLU A 534 15.07 -26.62 -18.63
N MET A 535 14.25 -25.98 -19.49
CA MET A 535 14.02 -26.45 -20.84
C MET A 535 15.31 -26.45 -21.68
N LEU A 536 16.07 -25.36 -21.69
CA LEU A 536 17.30 -25.26 -22.49
C LEU A 536 18.37 -26.23 -22.01
N ASP A 537 18.52 -26.39 -20.69
CA ASP A 537 19.45 -27.35 -20.09
C ASP A 537 19.08 -28.79 -20.48
N ARG A 538 17.79 -29.15 -20.42
CA ARG A 538 17.29 -30.46 -20.87
C ARG A 538 17.49 -30.66 -22.37
N ALA A 539 17.19 -29.64 -23.17
CA ALA A 539 17.34 -29.68 -24.63
C ALA A 539 18.81 -29.91 -25.02
N MET A 540 19.74 -29.19 -24.40
CA MET A 540 21.18 -29.40 -24.60
C MET A 540 21.61 -30.81 -24.20
N ALA A 541 21.19 -31.30 -23.03
CA ALA A 541 21.53 -32.64 -22.55
C ALA A 541 21.05 -33.75 -23.50
N ILE A 542 19.82 -33.66 -24.02
CA ILE A 542 19.27 -34.65 -24.97
C ILE A 542 20.06 -34.66 -26.29
N ILE A 543 20.40 -33.47 -26.81
CA ILE A 543 21.18 -33.36 -28.05
C ILE A 543 22.59 -33.90 -27.82
N GLU A 544 23.20 -33.64 -26.67
CA GLU A 544 24.52 -34.18 -26.33
C GLU A 544 24.53 -35.70 -26.17
N GLN A 545 23.45 -36.29 -25.63
CA GLN A 545 23.29 -37.75 -25.54
C GLN A 545 23.11 -38.43 -26.90
N HIS A 546 22.62 -37.71 -27.92
CA HIS A 546 22.37 -38.22 -29.27
C HIS A 546 23.29 -37.58 -30.33
N LEU A 547 24.48 -37.12 -29.90
CA LEU A 547 25.43 -36.39 -30.74
C LEU A 547 25.91 -37.24 -31.92
N ASP A 548 26.17 -38.53 -31.70
CA ASP A 548 26.70 -39.50 -32.67
C ASP A 548 25.61 -40.12 -33.57
N ASN A 549 24.32 -39.91 -33.25
CA ASN A 549 23.21 -40.51 -33.96
C ASN A 549 22.81 -39.71 -35.21
N THR A 550 23.07 -40.26 -36.40
CA THR A 550 22.72 -39.63 -37.69
C THR A 550 21.21 -39.53 -37.95
N ASP A 551 20.38 -40.39 -37.34
CA ASP A 551 18.94 -40.44 -37.54
C ASP A 551 18.16 -39.50 -36.60
N PHE A 552 18.86 -38.85 -35.66
CA PHE A 552 18.26 -37.91 -34.71
C PHE A 552 17.69 -36.69 -35.44
N ASN A 553 16.37 -36.57 -35.42
CA ASN A 553 15.60 -35.53 -36.10
C ASN A 553 14.61 -34.85 -35.14
N VAL A 554 13.95 -33.77 -35.60
CA VAL A 554 13.02 -32.98 -34.77
C VAL A 554 11.91 -33.82 -34.13
N ASN A 555 11.45 -34.90 -34.77
CA ASN A 555 10.39 -35.74 -34.18
C ASN A 555 10.90 -36.54 -32.99
N ILE A 556 12.12 -37.08 -33.07
CA ILE A 556 12.77 -37.76 -31.97
C ILE A 556 13.07 -36.75 -30.86
N PHE A 557 13.63 -35.60 -31.22
CA PHE A 557 13.91 -34.53 -30.25
C PHE A 557 12.65 -34.06 -29.50
N ALA A 558 11.52 -33.87 -30.20
CA ALA A 558 10.25 -33.52 -29.59
C ALA A 558 9.73 -34.62 -28.65
N ARG A 559 9.88 -35.89 -29.03
CA ARG A 559 9.50 -37.02 -28.17
C ARG A 559 10.32 -37.09 -26.90
N GLU A 560 11.64 -36.95 -26.99
CA GLU A 560 12.55 -36.95 -25.83
C GLU A 560 12.32 -35.73 -24.91
N MET A 561 11.98 -34.57 -25.49
CA MET A 561 11.58 -33.39 -24.73
C MET A 561 10.19 -33.52 -24.08
N GLY A 562 9.40 -34.53 -24.43
CA GLY A 562 8.02 -34.72 -23.97
C GLY A 562 7.05 -33.66 -24.51
N MET A 563 7.31 -33.11 -25.71
CA MET A 563 6.56 -32.00 -26.28
C MET A 563 6.00 -32.32 -27.66
N ALA A 564 4.86 -31.72 -28.01
CA ALA A 564 4.37 -31.73 -29.38
C ALA A 564 5.34 -30.94 -30.28
N ARG A 565 5.54 -31.42 -31.52
CA ARG A 565 6.49 -30.84 -32.48
C ARG A 565 6.28 -29.33 -32.70
N THR A 566 5.02 -28.90 -32.82
CA THR A 566 4.67 -27.49 -33.04
C THR A 566 5.02 -26.63 -31.83
N ASN A 567 4.74 -27.10 -30.62
CA ASN A 567 5.05 -26.35 -29.38
C ASN A 567 6.55 -26.24 -29.18
N LEU A 568 7.30 -27.33 -29.41
CA LEU A 568 8.77 -27.30 -29.37
C LEU A 568 9.32 -26.27 -30.37
N PHE A 569 8.79 -26.26 -31.59
CA PHE A 569 9.21 -25.31 -32.63
C PHE A 569 8.97 -23.87 -32.22
N THR A 570 7.74 -23.53 -31.82
CA THR A 570 7.38 -22.17 -31.40
C THR A 570 8.20 -21.73 -30.19
N LYS A 571 8.39 -22.62 -29.20
CA LYS A 571 9.12 -22.31 -27.97
C LYS A 571 10.61 -22.12 -28.21
N LEU A 572 11.28 -23.02 -28.93
CA LEU A 572 12.71 -22.85 -29.27
C LEU A 572 12.91 -21.57 -30.06
N LYS A 573 12.10 -21.33 -31.09
CA LYS A 573 12.22 -20.11 -31.90
C LYS A 573 12.01 -18.85 -31.06
N ALA A 574 11.08 -18.85 -30.12
CA ALA A 574 10.78 -17.67 -29.30
C ALA A 574 11.78 -17.43 -28.15
N VAL A 575 12.51 -18.47 -27.70
CA VAL A 575 13.54 -18.35 -26.66
C VAL A 575 14.92 -18.11 -27.28
N THR A 576 15.31 -18.91 -28.27
CA THR A 576 16.67 -18.93 -28.84
C THR A 576 16.80 -18.19 -30.17
N GLY A 577 15.68 -17.85 -30.83
CA GLY A 577 15.67 -17.30 -32.18
C GLY A 577 15.84 -18.35 -33.30
N GLN A 578 16.06 -19.63 -32.95
CA GLN A 578 16.42 -20.68 -33.90
C GLN A 578 15.31 -21.72 -34.07
N THR A 579 15.22 -22.32 -35.26
CA THR A 579 14.36 -23.51 -35.44
C THR A 579 14.99 -24.71 -34.72
N PRO A 580 14.22 -25.76 -34.35
CA PRO A 580 14.78 -26.94 -33.73
C PRO A 580 15.88 -27.63 -34.56
N ASN A 581 15.79 -27.59 -35.89
CA ASN A 581 16.83 -28.12 -36.77
C ASN A 581 18.12 -27.29 -36.67
N ASP A 582 18.01 -25.97 -36.74
CA ASP A 582 19.16 -25.08 -36.65
C ASP A 582 19.81 -25.16 -35.27
N PHE A 583 19.00 -25.35 -34.23
CA PHE A 583 19.48 -25.54 -32.85
C PHE A 583 20.27 -26.85 -32.68
N ILE A 584 19.78 -27.97 -33.23
CA ILE A 584 20.54 -29.24 -33.24
C ILE A 584 21.83 -29.07 -34.03
N LEU A 585 21.76 -28.44 -35.21
CA LEU A 585 22.90 -28.23 -36.09
C LEU A 585 23.98 -27.35 -35.42
N SER A 586 23.57 -26.26 -34.75
CA SER A 586 24.48 -25.34 -34.09
C SER A 586 25.24 -26.00 -32.94
N ILE A 587 24.57 -26.83 -32.14
CA ILE A 587 25.21 -27.61 -31.06
C ILE A 587 26.19 -28.64 -31.63
N ARG A 588 25.81 -29.39 -32.68
CA ARG A 588 26.70 -30.38 -33.32
C ARG A 588 27.95 -29.75 -33.92
N LEU A 589 27.79 -28.65 -34.67
CA LEU A 589 28.90 -27.93 -35.28
C LEU A 589 29.86 -27.37 -34.22
N LYS A 590 29.32 -26.87 -33.11
CA LYS A 590 30.12 -26.38 -32.00
C LYS A 590 30.93 -27.48 -31.32
N LYS A 591 30.31 -28.64 -31.07
CA LYS A 591 31.05 -29.81 -30.55
C LYS A 591 32.15 -30.24 -31.53
N GLY A 592 31.86 -30.17 -32.84
CA GLY A 592 32.84 -30.35 -33.91
C GLY A 592 34.00 -29.36 -33.82
N ALA A 593 33.74 -28.06 -33.60
CA ALA A 593 34.77 -27.04 -33.43
C ALA A 593 35.70 -27.33 -32.24
N VAL A 594 35.12 -27.74 -31.10
CA VAL A 594 35.89 -28.15 -29.90
C VAL A 594 36.75 -29.38 -30.20
N MET A 595 36.20 -30.41 -30.84
CA MET A 595 36.95 -31.60 -31.24
C MET A 595 38.05 -31.29 -32.27
N LEU A 596 37.84 -30.34 -33.18
CA LEU A 596 38.84 -29.93 -34.15
C LEU A 596 40.10 -29.34 -33.50
N ARG A 597 39.94 -28.63 -32.37
CA ARG A 597 41.05 -28.00 -31.61
C ARG A 597 41.67 -28.94 -30.57
N ASN A 598 40.86 -29.72 -29.86
CA ASN A 598 41.33 -30.52 -28.72
C ASN A 598 41.76 -31.94 -29.09
N ASN A 599 41.38 -32.44 -30.27
CA ASN A 599 41.68 -33.80 -30.73
C ASN A 599 42.43 -33.78 -32.09
N PRO A 600 43.72 -33.38 -32.09
CA PRO A 600 44.54 -33.35 -33.31
C PRO A 600 44.73 -34.74 -33.96
N GLU A 601 44.55 -35.81 -33.21
CA GLU A 601 44.65 -37.21 -33.64
C GLU A 601 43.48 -37.68 -34.51
N LEU A 602 42.32 -37.01 -34.45
CA LEU A 602 41.12 -37.41 -35.20
C LEU A 602 41.10 -36.76 -36.58
N ASN A 603 40.76 -37.56 -37.61
CA ASN A 603 40.56 -37.03 -38.96
C ASN A 603 39.19 -36.33 -39.08
N ILE A 604 39.02 -35.46 -40.08
CA ILE A 604 37.77 -34.66 -40.24
C ILE A 604 36.54 -35.56 -40.47
N THR A 605 36.72 -36.72 -41.11
CA THR A 605 35.65 -37.69 -41.34
C THR A 605 35.22 -38.36 -40.04
N GLU A 606 36.16 -38.79 -39.20
CA GLU A 606 35.90 -39.37 -37.87
C GLU A 606 35.23 -38.36 -36.94
N ILE A 607 35.62 -37.08 -37.01
CA ILE A 607 34.94 -36.02 -36.26
C ILE A 607 33.50 -35.90 -36.76
N SER A 608 33.28 -35.76 -38.07
CA SER A 608 31.94 -35.69 -38.68
C SER A 608 31.03 -36.84 -38.26
N ASP A 609 31.56 -38.07 -38.22
CA ASP A 609 30.80 -39.26 -37.82
C ASP A 609 30.44 -39.20 -36.32
N ARG A 610 31.38 -38.79 -35.45
CA ARG A 610 31.16 -38.66 -33.99
C ARG A 610 30.18 -37.54 -33.59
N ILE A 611 29.96 -36.56 -34.47
CA ILE A 611 28.95 -35.50 -34.27
C ILE A 611 27.68 -35.73 -35.10
N GLY A 612 27.48 -36.94 -35.62
CA GLY A 612 26.21 -37.38 -36.18
C GLY A 612 25.87 -36.77 -37.53
N PHE A 613 26.86 -36.33 -38.30
CA PHE A 613 26.67 -35.88 -39.69
C PHE A 613 26.71 -37.07 -40.64
N SER A 614 25.75 -37.12 -41.58
CA SER A 614 25.67 -38.19 -42.59
C SER A 614 26.82 -38.20 -43.60
N SER A 615 27.57 -37.10 -43.73
CA SER A 615 28.78 -37.05 -44.54
C SER A 615 29.72 -35.91 -44.12
N SER A 616 31.03 -36.17 -44.20
CA SER A 616 32.11 -35.19 -43.98
C SER A 616 32.02 -33.96 -44.92
N ARG A 617 31.48 -34.16 -46.13
CA ARG A 617 31.23 -33.06 -47.09
C ARG A 617 30.12 -32.13 -46.60
N TYR A 618 29.04 -32.68 -46.06
CA TYR A 618 27.93 -31.89 -45.50
C TYR A 618 28.37 -31.15 -44.23
N PHE A 619 29.11 -31.81 -43.34
CA PHE A 619 29.75 -31.17 -42.19
C PHE A 619 30.61 -29.98 -42.61
N SER A 620 31.52 -30.17 -43.56
CA SER A 620 32.43 -29.12 -44.02
C SER A 620 31.70 -27.93 -44.64
N LYS A 621 30.57 -28.17 -45.33
CA LYS A 621 29.73 -27.10 -45.90
C LYS A 621 29.09 -26.28 -44.78
N CYS A 622 28.38 -26.94 -43.86
CA CYS A 622 27.69 -26.26 -42.76
C CYS A 622 28.67 -25.56 -41.81
N PHE A 623 29.85 -26.15 -41.56
CA PHE A 623 30.89 -25.55 -40.73
C PHE A 623 31.43 -24.25 -41.37
N LYS A 624 31.71 -24.27 -42.68
CA LYS A 624 32.17 -23.08 -43.41
C LYS A 624 31.10 -21.98 -43.49
N GLU A 625 29.83 -22.37 -43.50
CA GLU A 625 28.71 -21.43 -43.52
C GLU A 625 28.58 -20.65 -42.20
N ILE A 626 28.77 -21.32 -41.05
CA ILE A 626 28.67 -20.71 -39.72
C ILE A 626 29.98 -20.02 -39.28
N TYR A 627 31.13 -20.70 -39.45
CA TYR A 627 32.42 -20.20 -38.95
C TYR A 627 33.22 -19.41 -40.00
N HIS A 628 32.69 -19.27 -41.23
CA HIS A 628 33.34 -18.60 -42.37
C HIS A 628 34.70 -19.16 -42.80
N VAL A 629 35.21 -20.20 -42.13
CA VAL A 629 36.46 -20.91 -42.42
C VAL A 629 36.22 -22.41 -42.60
N SER A 630 37.09 -23.09 -43.34
CA SER A 630 36.99 -24.55 -43.46
C SER A 630 37.41 -25.26 -42.17
N PRO A 631 36.90 -26.47 -41.86
CA PRO A 631 37.31 -27.23 -40.67
C PRO A 631 38.83 -27.42 -40.54
N LEU A 632 39.53 -27.60 -41.68
CA LEU A 632 40.99 -27.75 -41.70
C LEU A 632 41.71 -26.45 -41.37
N ALA A 633 41.20 -25.31 -41.85
CA ALA A 633 41.73 -23.98 -41.58
C ALA A 633 41.46 -23.56 -40.12
N TYR A 634 40.28 -23.87 -39.61
CA TYR A 634 39.90 -23.69 -38.20
C TYR A 634 40.85 -24.45 -37.26
N ARG A 635 41.17 -25.71 -37.58
CA ARG A 635 42.17 -26.51 -36.83
C ARG A 635 43.57 -25.88 -36.84
N LYS A 636 43.95 -25.16 -37.90
CA LYS A 636 45.24 -24.48 -38.02
C LYS A 636 45.28 -23.09 -37.36
N GLY A 637 44.14 -22.63 -36.82
CA GLY A 637 44.03 -21.30 -36.19
C GLY A 637 43.96 -20.14 -37.20
N GLU A 638 43.57 -20.39 -38.45
CA GLU A 638 43.47 -19.37 -39.52
C GLU A 638 42.16 -18.55 -39.46
N GLU A 639 41.59 -18.35 -38.28
CA GLU A 639 40.38 -17.53 -38.09
C GLU A 639 40.74 -16.04 -38.18
N LYS A 640 39.98 -15.24 -38.94
CA LYS A 640 40.10 -13.78 -38.89
C LYS A 640 39.62 -13.31 -37.52
N GLU A 641 40.47 -12.61 -36.78
CA GLU A 641 40.09 -11.92 -35.54
C GLU A 641 38.98 -10.89 -35.83
N GLU A 642 37.73 -11.25 -35.57
CA GLU A 642 36.72 -10.28 -35.16
C GLU A 642 36.81 -10.18 -33.63
N GLU A 643 37.00 -8.94 -33.14
CA GLU A 643 37.26 -8.62 -31.73
C GLU A 643 36.28 -9.33 -30.78
N GLY A 644 36.82 -10.22 -29.94
CA GLY A 644 36.08 -10.84 -28.82
C GLY A 644 36.33 -12.34 -28.60
N VAL A 645 36.99 -13.04 -29.53
CA VAL A 645 36.99 -14.52 -29.56
C VAL A 645 38.03 -15.19 -28.64
N ALA A 646 39.17 -14.57 -28.32
CA ALA A 646 40.26 -15.28 -27.62
C ALA A 646 40.18 -15.30 -26.08
N GLY A 647 39.35 -14.45 -25.45
CA GLY A 647 39.44 -14.20 -23.99
C GLY A 647 38.65 -15.14 -23.08
N ILE A 648 37.68 -15.89 -23.59
CA ILE A 648 36.68 -16.59 -22.75
C ILE A 648 36.76 -18.13 -22.88
N GLU A 649 37.35 -18.65 -23.96
CA GLU A 649 37.42 -20.11 -24.19
C GLU A 649 38.36 -20.84 -23.21
N ALA A 650 39.29 -20.13 -22.56
CA ALA A 650 40.18 -20.72 -21.56
C ALA A 650 39.58 -20.81 -20.14
N THR A 651 38.48 -20.12 -19.87
CA THR A 651 37.97 -19.92 -18.49
C THR A 651 36.69 -20.67 -18.16
N ALA A 652 35.98 -21.22 -19.15
CA ALA A 652 34.66 -21.84 -18.96
C ALA A 652 34.68 -23.37 -18.68
N PHE A 653 35.85 -24.01 -18.62
CA PHE A 653 35.99 -25.44 -18.36
C PHE A 653 36.94 -25.77 -17.19
N ARG A 654 36.97 -24.90 -16.17
CA ARG A 654 37.50 -25.24 -14.85
C ARG A 654 36.39 -25.42 -13.82
#